data_AF-A0A3B3CD84-F1
#
_entry.id   AF-A0A3B3CD84-F1
#
_cell.length_a   1.000
_cell.length_b   1.000
_cell.length_c   1.000
_cell.angle_alpha   90.00
_cell.angle_beta   90.00
_cell.angle_gamma   90.00
#
_symmetry.space_group_name_H-M   'P 1'
#
loop_
_entity.id
_entity.type
_entity.pdbx_description
1 polymer ?
#
loop_
_entity_poly.entity_id
_entity_poly.type
_entity_poly.pdbx_seq_one_letter_code
_entity_poly.pdbx_strand_id
1 'polypeptide(L)'
;MRAVVLALSLALVAPIFAPGKTYVYNYEVSLMTGLPEMGLGRAGVYGNCKFLISAIDQNTLVLKIADIEINEFNGIWLKDHPNLMSMLPKIMEPETSIPIKFEYSNGTVGKIYAPEKVSDFVLNFYKGFLNFFQLNIKKTHNVYDLHEAGIEGVCKTLYSVNEDVKADRILLTKTRDINHCQERIYRDMGLAYTEKCEECQKISKNLRGTASYRYILKPVPSGIMITKADVNEIIQFSPFSEHHGAAQTEIKLTVVFLEIQNTTITPNPVEYHHRGSLKYEFSKEFEWTPLQFVKVTDLQVQIQDLLDHIVTHNAEKVNDNTPLKYLELIHLLRLACNEDLEGLWSKYKNIPSHRLWLLEAVPASGTTTALRFIKEKIVAEDLSVVEAVRTLAAAVHMVTANPETIKLFETLMEDNKINANPVLREIVFLGYGTMISKYCTESDNCLVEFVQPIQKHLSEAVSKGETEDIILYAKVLGNAGHPSSLKSITKIMPIHGTAAASLPIRVHIEAIRALSNIAKKESRMVQELALQLYMDKALDPELRMLSCIVLFETNPSMALISTLANAVKSEENLQVASFTYSHMKSMSRSASVIHPSVGAACNVAMKILSPKLDRLSLRFSKAIYGESYSYFMLGAAATAFYINDAATFLPRSVVAKTRAFFAGAAADVLEIGVRTDGLQETLLKNPSVLDSADRITKMKRVIKALSHWRSLPNNKPLASFYIKLFGQEIAFANIDKPMIERAIELASGPSVQTYGIKVLKTMLLSGVSFNYTMPVMFTEVRRVIPTSSGLLVELSLFSAAVAAAVVKIKPTLSQRLPEDFPLSRLLETDIKLETEVNPSYAMATYAVMGTNTPIYNQLIVSRVKFNSTLPSKISAKLDIKEGDFKIEVLPVSAPENITAGSVETYTVARNIENPTVEKITPILPSKVLESFPIQILSNKDSSSAEVSLLTLTKFVPFFVKRYSCFKVATENAAFIHDTALYRMIGSQNASFSITPIEGEAVERLEMEVKVGAKAAEKIIKQINLNDGAATVLSKLNKILASNKNHTLSSSSSSSSSSSSKHFYKSSSFSSFSHQSSTSSSRSSHSSRSNSNSSKLSSSRSFSNSSRSSSASSLASLFSAESSSSRDSARRSMVEIQKLFHGNKQFLHKNIANKPILKLTYLGFPQQKANSHRFRKSHKNQVFPFRILKHKPDI
;
A
#
# COMPACT_ATOMS: atom_id res chain seq x y z
N MET A 1 42.30 55.18 10.66
CA MET A 1 40.86 55.44 10.45
C MET A 1 40.14 54.36 9.65
N ARG A 2 40.32 54.15 8.33
CA ARG A 2 39.48 53.21 7.54
C ARG A 2 39.28 51.80 8.17
N ALA A 3 40.34 51.12 8.62
CA ALA A 3 40.20 49.82 9.31
C ALA A 3 39.40 49.89 10.63
N VAL A 4 39.46 51.02 11.35
CA VAL A 4 38.68 51.28 12.58
C VAL A 4 37.21 51.57 12.23
N VAL A 5 36.93 52.21 11.10
CA VAL A 5 35.57 52.39 10.58
C VAL A 5 34.96 51.06 10.13
N LEU A 6 35.75 50.17 9.49
CA LEU A 6 35.31 48.80 9.21
C LEU A 6 34.96 48.06 10.51
N ALA A 7 35.85 48.08 11.51
CA ALA A 7 35.63 47.48 12.82
C ALA A 7 34.44 48.07 13.59
N LEU A 8 34.10 49.35 13.39
CA LEU A 8 32.90 49.98 13.94
C LEU A 8 31.64 49.68 13.15
N SER A 9 31.69 49.52 11.82
CA SER A 9 30.54 49.03 11.04
C SER A 9 30.19 47.58 11.38
N LEU A 10 31.19 46.76 11.74
CA LEU A 10 31.03 45.43 12.34
C LEU A 10 30.39 45.45 13.76
N ALA A 11 30.09 46.62 14.34
CA ALA A 11 29.24 46.71 15.52
C ALA A 11 27.75 46.44 15.19
N LEU A 12 27.29 46.72 13.97
CA LEU A 12 25.88 46.67 13.55
C LEU A 12 25.72 45.76 12.32
N VAL A 13 25.79 44.44 12.56
CA VAL A 13 25.93 43.39 11.53
C VAL A 13 24.62 43.01 10.81
N ALA A 14 23.68 43.96 10.69
CA ALA A 14 22.36 43.73 10.11
C ALA A 14 22.08 44.71 8.95
N PRO A 15 21.21 44.34 7.99
CA PRO A 15 20.55 45.30 7.12
C PRO A 15 19.84 46.40 7.94
N ILE A 16 19.97 47.67 7.53
CA ILE A 16 19.28 48.79 8.20
C ILE A 16 18.60 49.71 7.18
N PHE A 17 17.37 50.12 7.54
CA PHE A 17 16.51 51.00 6.75
C PHE A 17 16.33 52.32 7.50
N ALA A 18 16.69 53.44 6.88
CA ALA A 18 16.56 54.76 7.48
C ALA A 18 15.07 55.20 7.51
N PRO A 19 14.57 55.78 8.62
CA PRO A 19 13.27 56.44 8.67
C PRO A 19 13.15 57.54 7.61
N GLY A 20 11.93 57.75 7.10
CA GLY A 20 11.66 58.76 6.07
C GLY A 20 12.17 58.40 4.66
N LYS A 21 12.62 57.17 4.42
CA LYS A 21 13.13 56.70 3.13
C LYS A 21 12.50 55.40 2.67
N THR A 22 12.45 55.20 1.36
CA THR A 22 12.02 53.95 0.74
C THR A 22 13.15 53.35 -0.08
N TYR A 23 13.47 52.08 0.16
CA TYR A 23 14.52 51.33 -0.51
C TYR A 23 13.88 50.44 -1.57
N VAL A 24 14.32 50.56 -2.82
CA VAL A 24 13.75 49.83 -3.96
C VAL A 24 14.69 48.70 -4.38
N TYR A 25 14.16 47.49 -4.43
CA TYR A 25 14.86 46.30 -4.87
C TYR A 25 14.15 45.67 -6.07
N ASN A 26 14.89 45.28 -7.11
CA ASN A 26 14.41 44.37 -8.14
C ASN A 26 14.44 42.94 -7.60
N TYR A 27 13.42 42.15 -7.92
CA TYR A 27 13.29 40.74 -7.56
C TYR A 27 12.94 39.92 -8.79
N GLU A 28 13.89 39.09 -9.21
CA GLU A 28 13.72 38.11 -10.29
C GLU A 28 13.47 36.73 -9.66
N VAL A 29 12.51 36.00 -10.22
CA VAL A 29 12.16 34.63 -9.84
C VAL A 29 12.23 33.75 -11.08
N SER A 30 12.87 32.59 -10.98
CA SER A 30 12.79 31.54 -11.99
C SER A 30 12.56 30.21 -11.27
N LEU A 31 11.43 29.57 -11.55
CA LEU A 31 11.08 28.24 -11.04
C LEU A 31 10.89 27.31 -12.22
N MET A 32 11.71 26.25 -12.31
CA MET A 32 11.75 25.33 -13.45
C MET A 32 11.69 23.87 -12.96
N THR A 33 10.70 23.12 -13.41
CA THR A 33 10.49 21.70 -13.06
C THR A 33 10.70 20.78 -14.27
N GLY A 34 11.40 19.67 -14.06
CA GLY A 34 11.54 18.59 -15.04
C GLY A 34 12.74 17.68 -14.75
N LEU A 35 13.32 17.10 -15.80
CA LEU A 35 14.60 16.38 -15.73
C LEU A 35 15.79 17.36 -15.78
N PRO A 36 16.94 17.02 -15.16
CA PRO A 36 18.09 17.92 -15.03
C PRO A 36 18.81 18.24 -16.36
N GLU A 37 18.65 17.43 -17.41
CA GLU A 37 19.39 17.58 -18.66
C GLU A 37 18.85 18.67 -19.61
N MET A 38 19.74 19.14 -20.48
CA MET A 38 19.45 20.13 -21.52
C MET A 38 18.72 19.50 -22.71
N GLY A 39 17.87 20.27 -23.40
CA GLY A 39 17.18 19.81 -24.60
C GLY A 39 15.98 18.88 -24.34
N LEU A 40 15.54 18.76 -23.09
CA LEU A 40 14.31 18.08 -22.66
C LEU A 40 13.19 19.08 -22.34
N GLY A 41 11.94 18.60 -22.38
CA GLY A 41 10.77 19.37 -21.95
C GLY A 41 10.79 19.74 -20.47
N ARG A 42 10.53 21.01 -20.15
CA ARG A 42 10.32 21.54 -18.79
C ARG A 42 9.06 22.41 -18.73
N ALA A 43 8.49 22.55 -17.53
CA ALA A 43 7.47 23.55 -17.20
C ALA A 43 8.01 24.50 -16.12
N GLY A 44 7.59 25.76 -16.12
CA GLY A 44 8.09 26.75 -15.18
C GLY A 44 7.52 28.16 -15.32
N VAL A 45 7.93 29.05 -14.41
CA VAL A 45 7.57 30.47 -14.40
C VAL A 45 8.82 31.32 -14.23
N TYR A 46 8.86 32.44 -14.94
CA TYR A 46 9.81 33.54 -14.71
C TYR A 46 9.01 34.77 -14.25
N GLY A 47 9.29 35.27 -13.06
CA GLY A 47 8.70 36.50 -12.51
C GLY A 47 9.73 37.60 -12.38
N ASN A 48 9.30 38.85 -12.54
CA ASN A 48 10.10 40.05 -12.26
C ASN A 48 9.19 41.07 -11.56
N CYS A 49 9.62 41.64 -10.45
CA CYS A 49 8.89 42.72 -9.79
C CYS A 49 9.81 43.60 -8.93
N LYS A 50 9.28 44.74 -8.47
CA LYS A 50 9.98 45.63 -7.53
C LYS A 50 9.37 45.53 -6.15
N PHE A 51 10.22 45.37 -5.13
CA PHE A 51 9.83 45.49 -3.73
C PHE A 51 10.33 46.83 -3.18
N LEU A 52 9.43 47.51 -2.48
CA LEU A 52 9.68 48.80 -1.83
C LEU A 52 9.58 48.61 -0.32
N ILE A 53 10.65 48.99 0.41
CA ILE A 53 10.72 48.91 1.89
C ILE A 53 10.83 50.31 2.50
N SER A 54 9.97 50.65 3.46
CA SER A 54 10.11 51.84 4.32
C SER A 54 10.11 51.45 5.80
N ALA A 55 10.80 52.19 6.66
CA ALA A 55 10.60 52.10 8.11
C ALA A 55 9.48 53.07 8.56
N ILE A 56 8.52 52.58 9.37
CA ILE A 56 7.56 53.45 10.09
C ILE A 56 8.17 53.86 11.44
N ASP A 57 8.67 52.87 12.16
CA ASP A 57 9.10 52.95 13.56
C ASP A 57 10.34 52.07 13.78
N GLN A 58 11.02 52.20 14.92
CA GLN A 58 12.35 51.63 15.20
C GLN A 58 12.51 50.15 14.82
N ASN A 59 11.46 49.33 15.04
CA ASN A 59 11.44 47.91 14.72
C ASN A 59 10.33 47.52 13.72
N THR A 60 9.56 48.48 13.16
CA THR A 60 8.38 48.18 12.33
C THR A 60 8.52 48.78 10.93
N LEU A 61 8.54 47.89 9.93
CA LEU A 61 8.75 48.22 8.54
C LEU A 61 7.50 47.93 7.70
N VAL A 62 7.40 48.58 6.55
CA VAL A 62 6.39 48.35 5.50
C VAL A 62 7.06 47.74 4.28
N LEU A 63 6.36 46.80 3.66
CA LEU A 63 6.74 46.19 2.39
C LEU A 63 5.58 46.33 1.39
N LYS A 64 5.89 46.74 0.15
CA LYS A 64 4.93 46.82 -0.96
C LYS A 64 5.56 46.30 -2.26
N ILE A 65 4.76 45.65 -3.11
CA ILE A 65 5.13 45.25 -4.47
C ILE A 65 4.70 46.32 -5.49
N ALA A 66 5.51 46.48 -6.54
CA ALA A 66 5.20 47.22 -7.77
C ALA A 66 5.70 46.46 -9.00
N ASP A 67 5.28 46.90 -10.19
CA ASP A 67 5.82 46.52 -11.50
C ASP A 67 5.93 44.99 -11.72
N ILE A 68 4.82 44.27 -11.53
CA ILE A 68 4.78 42.80 -11.64
C ILE A 68 4.71 42.35 -13.10
N GLU A 69 5.71 41.60 -13.54
CA GLU A 69 5.76 40.88 -14.81
C GLU A 69 5.85 39.37 -14.55
N ILE A 70 5.09 38.55 -15.27
CA ILE A 70 5.11 37.09 -15.13
C ILE A 70 5.08 36.43 -16.51
N ASN A 71 6.02 35.51 -16.75
CA ASN A 71 6.17 34.77 -18.00
C ASN A 71 6.09 33.25 -17.72
N GLU A 72 5.30 32.55 -18.53
CA GLU A 72 5.14 31.11 -18.52
C GLU A 72 6.16 30.42 -19.43
N PHE A 73 6.76 29.33 -18.95
CA PHE A 73 7.59 28.45 -19.79
C PHE A 73 7.00 27.04 -19.82
N ASN A 74 6.66 26.57 -21.03
CA ASN A 74 6.35 25.18 -21.31
C ASN A 74 6.95 24.87 -22.69
N GLY A 75 7.97 24.02 -22.73
CA GLY A 75 8.77 23.84 -23.94
C GLY A 75 10.05 23.06 -23.69
N ILE A 76 10.82 22.87 -24.75
CA ILE A 76 12.14 22.24 -24.72
C ILE A 76 13.17 23.25 -24.20
N TRP A 77 13.78 22.92 -23.06
CA TRP A 77 14.70 23.80 -22.36
C TRP A 77 15.93 24.15 -23.21
N LEU A 78 16.25 25.45 -23.25
CA LEU A 78 17.26 26.10 -24.10
C LEU A 78 16.95 26.18 -25.61
N LYS A 79 15.76 25.76 -26.07
CA LYS A 79 15.31 25.94 -27.47
C LYS A 79 14.14 26.91 -27.58
N ASP A 80 13.14 26.74 -26.72
CA ASP A 80 11.93 27.55 -26.73
C ASP A 80 12.06 28.77 -25.79
N HIS A 81 11.19 29.76 -25.94
CA HIS A 81 11.20 31.00 -25.16
C HIS A 81 9.97 31.11 -24.23
N PRO A 82 10.09 31.79 -23.07
CA PRO A 82 8.94 32.10 -22.21
C PRO A 82 7.89 32.99 -22.91
N ASN A 83 6.63 32.84 -22.53
CA ASN A 83 5.49 33.61 -23.03
C ASN A 83 4.93 34.51 -21.92
N LEU A 84 4.65 35.78 -22.22
CA LEU A 84 4.11 36.74 -21.24
C LEU A 84 2.65 36.38 -20.84
N MET A 85 2.38 36.28 -19.54
CA MET A 85 1.01 36.16 -18.99
C MET A 85 0.51 37.55 -18.60
N SER A 86 -0.22 38.21 -19.51
CA SER A 86 -0.50 39.65 -19.43
C SER A 86 -1.77 40.03 -18.65
N MET A 87 -2.54 39.06 -18.15
CA MET A 87 -3.71 39.30 -17.29
C MET A 87 -3.45 38.87 -15.84
N LEU A 88 -2.61 37.86 -15.61
CA LEU A 88 -2.21 37.43 -14.25
C LEU A 88 -1.76 38.57 -13.31
N PRO A 89 -0.88 39.51 -13.72
CA PRO A 89 -0.51 40.64 -12.88
C PRO A 89 -1.70 41.50 -12.44
N LYS A 90 -2.67 41.72 -13.34
CA LYS A 90 -3.90 42.49 -13.10
C LYS A 90 -4.88 41.76 -12.16
N ILE A 91 -4.81 40.43 -12.11
CA ILE A 91 -5.58 39.60 -11.17
C ILE A 91 -4.95 39.69 -9.77
N MET A 92 -3.62 39.80 -9.67
CA MET A 92 -2.90 39.92 -8.39
C MET A 92 -2.88 41.36 -7.84
N GLU A 93 -2.92 42.38 -8.70
CA GLU A 93 -2.85 43.81 -8.35
C GLU A 93 -3.79 44.26 -7.21
N PRO A 94 -5.07 43.81 -7.12
CA PRO A 94 -5.98 44.22 -6.04
C PRO A 94 -5.56 43.78 -4.63
N GLU A 95 -4.60 42.86 -4.53
CA GLU A 95 -3.98 42.40 -3.27
C GLU A 95 -2.52 42.87 -3.14
N THR A 96 -1.70 42.72 -4.19
CA THR A 96 -0.26 43.08 -4.14
C THR A 96 -0.01 44.58 -4.03
N SER A 97 -0.97 45.42 -4.47
CA SER A 97 -0.93 46.87 -4.25
C SER A 97 -1.11 47.29 -2.79
N ILE A 98 -1.62 46.40 -1.93
CA ILE A 98 -1.81 46.61 -0.50
C ILE A 98 -0.46 46.44 0.22
N PRO A 99 0.05 47.45 0.95
CA PRO A 99 1.26 47.33 1.73
C PRO A 99 1.03 46.46 2.98
N ILE A 100 1.97 45.58 3.30
CA ILE A 100 2.01 44.80 4.55
C ILE A 100 3.00 45.42 5.55
N LYS A 101 2.91 45.05 6.83
CA LYS A 101 3.84 45.47 7.90
C LYS A 101 4.56 44.25 8.48
N PHE A 102 5.80 44.44 8.93
CA PHE A 102 6.56 43.38 9.60
C PHE A 102 7.50 43.94 10.69
N GLU A 103 7.71 43.14 11.73
CA GLU A 103 8.75 43.39 12.73
C GLU A 103 10.12 43.03 12.13
N TYR A 104 11.12 43.90 12.32
CA TYR A 104 12.51 43.63 11.94
C TYR A 104 13.48 44.17 12.98
N SER A 105 14.38 43.31 13.48
CA SER A 105 15.43 43.74 14.41
C SER A 105 16.66 42.83 14.31
N ASN A 106 17.86 43.42 14.35
CA ASN A 106 19.15 42.71 14.40
C ASN A 106 19.33 41.57 13.36
N GLY A 107 18.77 41.73 12.15
CA GLY A 107 18.85 40.72 11.09
C GLY A 107 17.79 39.62 11.17
N THR A 108 16.81 39.70 12.08
CA THR A 108 15.69 38.75 12.18
C THR A 108 14.36 39.40 11.82
N VAL A 109 13.57 38.69 11.00
CA VAL A 109 12.17 39.00 10.69
C VAL A 109 11.29 38.40 11.79
N GLY A 110 10.50 39.24 12.46
CA GLY A 110 9.59 38.84 13.53
C GLY A 110 8.19 38.51 13.03
N LYS A 111 7.18 39.09 13.68
CA LYS A 111 5.77 38.96 13.28
C LYS A 111 5.47 39.72 11.99
N ILE A 112 4.49 39.21 11.23
CA ILE A 112 4.00 39.81 9.99
C ILE A 112 2.52 40.19 10.17
N TYR A 113 2.11 41.31 9.59
CA TYR A 113 0.78 41.87 9.73
C TYR A 113 0.24 42.32 8.37
N ALA A 114 -0.99 41.91 8.05
CA ALA A 114 -1.67 42.28 6.80
C ALA A 114 -3.20 42.38 7.02
N PRO A 115 -3.90 43.24 6.25
CA PRO A 115 -5.36 43.24 6.23
C PRO A 115 -5.93 41.88 5.77
N GLU A 116 -7.15 41.55 6.19
CA GLU A 116 -7.82 40.29 5.83
C GLU A 116 -7.93 40.06 4.31
N LYS A 117 -8.09 41.14 3.53
CA LYS A 117 -8.16 41.10 2.05
C LYS A 117 -6.89 40.51 1.37
N VAL A 118 -5.74 40.50 2.04
CA VAL A 118 -4.51 39.88 1.48
C VAL A 118 -4.56 38.38 1.75
N SER A 119 -4.61 37.58 0.67
CA SER A 119 -4.57 36.12 0.72
C SER A 119 -3.27 35.58 1.29
N ASP A 120 -3.31 34.36 1.82
CA ASP A 120 -2.10 33.67 2.29
C ASP A 120 -1.14 33.37 1.12
N PHE A 121 -1.64 33.12 -0.10
CA PHE A 121 -0.82 33.01 -1.31
C PHE A 121 0.07 34.25 -1.51
N VAL A 122 -0.53 35.44 -1.58
CA VAL A 122 0.21 36.71 -1.73
C VAL A 122 1.11 36.99 -0.53
N LEU A 123 0.64 36.67 0.68
CA LEU A 123 1.44 36.85 1.90
C LEU A 123 2.66 35.91 1.96
N ASN A 124 2.55 34.68 1.48
CA ASN A 124 3.67 33.73 1.41
C ASN A 124 4.69 34.16 0.34
N PHE A 125 4.27 34.76 -0.78
CA PHE A 125 5.19 35.40 -1.73
C PHE A 125 5.95 36.58 -1.09
N TYR A 126 5.26 37.42 -0.31
CA TYR A 126 5.90 38.45 0.52
C TYR A 126 6.91 37.85 1.52
N LYS A 127 6.59 36.73 2.18
CA LYS A 127 7.53 36.00 3.06
C LYS A 127 8.76 35.48 2.31
N GLY A 128 8.60 35.03 1.06
CA GLY A 128 9.70 34.61 0.20
C GLY A 128 10.75 35.70 -0.02
N PHE A 129 10.31 36.93 -0.27
CA PHE A 129 11.22 38.09 -0.35
C PHE A 129 11.80 38.48 1.03
N LEU A 130 10.99 38.46 2.10
CA LEU A 130 11.47 38.75 3.47
C LEU A 130 12.56 37.76 3.95
N ASN A 131 12.55 36.52 3.45
CA ASN A 131 13.52 35.47 3.78
C ASN A 131 14.98 35.83 3.43
N PHE A 132 15.20 36.77 2.50
CA PHE A 132 16.52 37.35 2.20
C PHE A 132 17.10 38.19 3.34
N PHE A 133 16.24 38.81 4.15
CA PHE A 133 16.64 39.71 5.22
C PHE A 133 16.84 38.99 6.56
N GLN A 134 16.51 37.69 6.64
CA GLN A 134 16.81 36.81 7.76
C GLN A 134 18.30 36.41 7.73
N LEU A 135 19.14 37.14 8.48
CA LEU A 135 20.59 37.08 8.46
C LEU A 135 21.18 37.10 9.88
N ASN A 136 21.35 35.92 10.48
CA ASN A 136 21.93 35.77 11.81
C ASN A 136 23.47 35.79 11.75
N ILE A 137 24.05 36.97 11.48
CA ILE A 137 25.50 37.15 11.29
C ILE A 137 26.24 37.21 12.64
N LYS A 138 27.15 36.25 12.91
CA LYS A 138 27.95 36.20 14.14
C LYS A 138 29.25 37.02 14.00
N LYS A 139 29.52 37.91 14.97
CA LYS A 139 30.71 38.79 15.00
C LYS A 139 32.07 38.09 15.17
N THR A 140 32.09 36.82 15.58
CA THR A 140 33.31 36.17 16.11
C THR A 140 33.83 35.00 15.27
N HIS A 141 33.11 34.62 14.21
CA HIS A 141 33.42 33.42 13.42
C HIS A 141 33.11 33.68 11.94
N ASN A 142 34.09 33.46 11.06
CA ASN A 142 33.88 33.61 9.62
C ASN A 142 33.10 32.43 9.02
N VAL A 143 33.19 31.24 9.62
CA VAL A 143 32.42 30.05 9.22
C VAL A 143 31.80 29.41 10.46
N TYR A 144 30.49 29.16 10.43
CA TYR A 144 29.75 28.55 11.54
C TYR A 144 28.39 28.02 11.08
N ASP A 145 27.83 27.07 11.83
CA ASP A 145 26.45 26.64 11.71
C ASP A 145 25.55 27.17 12.85
N LEU A 146 24.24 27.10 12.60
CA LEU A 146 23.14 27.24 13.57
C LEU A 146 21.88 26.55 13.03
N HIS A 147 20.86 26.42 13.88
CA HIS A 147 19.48 26.22 13.43
C HIS A 147 18.82 27.58 13.24
N GLU A 148 18.16 27.80 12.11
CA GLU A 148 17.61 29.11 11.74
C GLU A 148 16.18 28.99 11.20
N ALA A 149 15.29 29.84 11.72
CA ALA A 149 13.94 30.01 11.20
C ALA A 149 13.96 30.59 9.77
N GLY A 150 12.93 30.28 9.00
CA GLY A 150 12.73 30.71 7.63
C GLY A 150 11.45 30.10 7.07
N ILE A 151 11.19 30.33 5.78
CA ILE A 151 9.91 29.94 5.17
C ILE A 151 9.65 28.41 5.20
N GLU A 152 10.70 27.61 5.07
CA GLU A 152 10.67 26.13 5.16
C GLU A 152 10.58 25.58 6.61
N GLY A 153 10.61 26.43 7.64
CA GLY A 153 10.70 26.04 9.05
C GLY A 153 12.04 26.37 9.72
N VAL A 154 12.48 25.55 10.67
CA VAL A 154 13.72 25.73 11.45
C VAL A 154 14.78 24.72 11.02
N CYS A 155 15.60 25.11 10.03
CA CYS A 155 16.55 24.23 9.37
C CYS A 155 18.00 24.52 9.76
N LYS A 156 18.90 23.54 9.59
CA LYS A 156 20.33 23.74 9.79
C LYS A 156 20.89 24.62 8.67
N THR A 157 21.51 25.73 9.05
CA THR A 157 22.08 26.73 8.15
C THR A 157 23.56 26.93 8.44
N LEU A 158 24.40 26.79 7.41
CA LEU A 158 25.83 27.08 7.41
C LEU A 158 26.05 28.49 6.85
N TYR A 159 26.81 29.31 7.57
CA TYR A 159 27.27 30.63 7.15
C TYR A 159 28.76 30.60 6.83
N SER A 160 29.16 31.35 5.81
CA SER A 160 30.55 31.58 5.40
C SER A 160 30.74 33.03 4.93
N VAL A 161 31.51 33.81 5.68
CA VAL A 161 31.73 35.26 5.52
C VAL A 161 33.16 35.50 5.06
N ASN A 162 33.33 36.18 3.92
CA ASN A 162 34.61 36.64 3.40
C ASN A 162 34.56 38.16 3.14
N GLU A 163 35.61 38.89 3.51
CA GLU A 163 35.67 40.35 3.31
C GLU A 163 36.55 40.69 2.10
N ASP A 164 36.00 41.40 1.11
CA ASP A 164 36.77 42.02 0.05
C ASP A 164 37.14 43.46 0.45
N VAL A 165 38.27 43.55 1.17
CA VAL A 165 38.87 44.80 1.65
C VAL A 165 39.31 45.73 0.49
N LYS A 166 39.43 45.23 -0.74
CA LYS A 166 39.75 46.05 -1.93
C LYS A 166 38.50 46.67 -2.56
N ALA A 167 37.38 45.94 -2.56
CA ALA A 167 36.11 46.39 -3.15
C ALA A 167 35.17 47.11 -2.17
N ASP A 168 35.51 47.15 -0.87
CA ASP A 168 34.66 47.65 0.24
C ASP A 168 33.32 46.89 0.33
N ARG A 169 33.42 45.55 0.30
CA ARG A 169 32.27 44.62 0.25
C ARG A 169 32.50 43.40 1.13
N ILE A 170 31.41 42.86 1.66
CA ILE A 170 31.40 41.56 2.36
C ILE A 170 30.66 40.56 1.47
N LEU A 171 31.31 39.44 1.17
CA LEU A 171 30.78 38.31 0.43
C LEU A 171 30.33 37.24 1.42
N LEU A 172 29.01 37.13 1.61
CA LEU A 172 28.39 36.17 2.51
C LEU A 172 27.75 35.03 1.70
N THR A 173 28.11 33.79 2.01
CA THR A 173 27.36 32.58 1.59
C THR A 173 26.59 32.00 2.77
N LYS A 174 25.31 31.73 2.56
CA LYS A 174 24.38 31.11 3.51
C LYS A 174 23.80 29.86 2.82
N THR A 175 24.07 28.67 3.34
CA THR A 175 23.59 27.40 2.76
C THR A 175 22.72 26.67 3.79
N ARG A 176 21.51 26.31 3.38
CA ARG A 176 20.44 25.79 4.24
C ARG A 176 20.08 24.36 3.81
N ASP A 177 20.23 23.43 4.75
CA ASP A 177 20.01 22.00 4.52
C ASP A 177 18.58 21.61 4.91
N ILE A 178 17.71 21.54 3.90
CA ILE A 178 16.27 21.24 4.05
C ILE A 178 16.05 19.78 4.50
N ASN A 179 17.10 18.94 4.48
CA ASN A 179 17.05 17.55 4.94
C ASN A 179 17.32 17.43 6.46
N HIS A 180 17.88 18.48 7.07
CA HIS A 180 18.24 18.53 8.49
C HIS A 180 17.59 19.73 9.19
N CYS A 181 16.27 19.64 9.37
CA CYS A 181 15.49 20.62 10.11
C CYS A 181 15.00 20.05 11.44
N GLN A 182 14.95 20.90 12.47
CA GLN A 182 14.31 20.60 13.75
C GLN A 182 12.78 20.66 13.61
N GLU A 183 12.31 21.58 12.78
CA GLU A 183 10.92 21.77 12.37
C GLU A 183 10.94 21.99 10.87
N ARG A 184 10.21 21.17 10.09
CA ARG A 184 10.13 21.31 8.63
C ARG A 184 8.68 21.51 8.22
N ILE A 185 8.39 22.60 7.53
CA ILE A 185 7.06 22.88 7.01
C ILE A 185 6.84 22.04 5.73
N TYR A 186 5.83 21.19 5.77
CA TYR A 186 5.25 20.47 4.63
C TYR A 186 3.81 20.08 4.99
N ARG A 187 2.99 19.73 3.98
CA ARG A 187 1.63 19.20 4.21
C ARG A 187 1.44 17.94 3.38
N ASP A 188 1.01 16.87 4.05
CA ASP A 188 0.73 15.58 3.45
C ASP A 188 -0.79 15.30 3.38
N MET A 189 -1.20 14.41 2.48
CA MET A 189 -2.54 13.85 2.40
C MET A 189 -2.47 12.40 1.90
N GLY A 190 -3.33 11.53 2.45
CA GLY A 190 -3.38 10.11 2.09
C GLY A 190 -2.24 9.26 2.66
N LEU A 191 -1.36 9.85 3.48
CA LEU A 191 -0.20 9.17 4.09
C LEU A 191 -0.46 8.72 5.54
N ALA A 192 -1.64 8.99 6.11
CA ALA A 192 -2.05 8.63 7.48
C ALA A 192 -1.88 7.16 7.90
N TYR A 193 -1.72 6.24 6.93
CA TYR A 193 -1.48 4.81 7.17
C TYR A 193 -0.04 4.36 6.87
N THR A 194 0.86 5.28 6.52
CA THR A 194 2.23 4.96 6.10
C THR A 194 3.22 5.18 7.23
N GLU A 195 4.13 4.23 7.40
CA GLU A 195 5.20 4.25 8.38
C GLU A 195 6.52 4.62 7.69
N LYS A 196 7.24 5.61 8.21
CA LYS A 196 8.56 6.02 7.74
C LYS A 196 9.58 4.89 7.98
N CYS A 197 10.11 4.27 6.93
CA CYS A 197 11.18 3.27 7.08
C CYS A 197 12.54 3.98 7.27
N GLU A 198 12.94 4.16 8.52
CA GLU A 198 14.18 4.88 8.85
C GLU A 198 15.44 4.23 8.28
N GLU A 199 15.56 2.90 8.33
CA GLU A 199 16.71 2.18 7.76
C GLU A 199 16.74 2.28 6.22
N CYS A 200 15.59 2.16 5.55
CA CYS A 200 15.49 2.41 4.10
C CYS A 200 15.98 3.83 3.76
N GLN A 201 15.54 4.82 4.54
CA GLN A 201 15.92 6.23 4.41
C GLN A 201 17.36 6.53 4.89
N LYS A 202 18.15 5.55 5.35
CA LYS A 202 19.61 5.66 5.52
C LYS A 202 20.38 5.15 4.30
N ILE A 203 19.80 4.24 3.53
CA ILE A 203 20.41 3.66 2.31
C ILE A 203 20.32 4.65 1.14
N SER A 204 19.19 5.35 0.99
CA SER A 204 18.95 6.34 -0.07
C SER A 204 17.81 7.28 0.35
N LYS A 205 17.82 8.54 -0.11
CA LYS A 205 16.76 9.54 0.12
C LYS A 205 15.91 9.74 -1.13
N ASN A 206 14.61 9.53 -1.00
CA ASN A 206 13.65 9.75 -2.09
C ASN A 206 13.33 11.23 -2.32
N LEU A 207 13.58 12.08 -1.32
CA LEU A 207 13.39 13.52 -1.39
C LEU A 207 14.64 14.20 -0.82
N ARG A 208 15.26 15.09 -1.59
CA ARG A 208 16.37 15.93 -1.18
C ARG A 208 16.05 17.39 -1.44
N GLY A 209 16.46 18.28 -0.54
CA GLY A 209 16.35 19.73 -0.72
C GLY A 209 17.59 20.47 -0.20
N THR A 210 18.01 21.51 -0.90
CA THR A 210 19.07 22.44 -0.44
C THR A 210 18.85 23.81 -1.04
N ALA A 211 19.05 24.87 -0.25
CA ALA A 211 18.99 26.26 -0.72
C ALA A 211 20.30 26.98 -0.40
N SER A 212 20.92 27.63 -1.40
CA SER A 212 22.19 28.35 -1.22
C SER A 212 22.06 29.79 -1.69
N TYR A 213 22.22 30.72 -0.75
CA TYR A 213 22.10 32.16 -0.90
C TYR A 213 23.51 32.77 -0.91
N ARG A 214 23.81 33.65 -1.85
CA ARG A 214 25.09 34.37 -1.98
C ARG A 214 24.82 35.86 -2.01
N TYR A 215 25.30 36.58 -1.00
CA TYR A 215 25.06 38.01 -0.81
C TYR A 215 26.32 38.82 -1.12
N ILE A 216 26.13 39.92 -1.83
CA ILE A 216 27.10 41.01 -1.94
C ILE A 216 26.60 42.13 -1.04
N LEU A 217 27.23 42.27 0.11
CA LEU A 217 26.89 43.22 1.16
C LEU A 217 27.85 44.42 1.08
N LYS A 218 27.35 45.62 1.35
CA LYS A 218 28.15 46.84 1.46
C LYS A 218 28.06 47.41 2.88
N PRO A 219 29.19 47.71 3.55
CA PRO A 219 29.17 48.47 4.80
C PRO A 219 28.59 49.88 4.60
N VAL A 220 27.81 50.34 5.57
CA VAL A 220 27.30 51.72 5.65
C VAL A 220 27.50 52.25 7.09
N PRO A 221 27.56 53.57 7.34
CA PRO A 221 27.92 54.10 8.66
C PRO A 221 27.04 53.64 9.83
N SER A 222 25.80 53.21 9.55
CA SER A 222 24.87 52.65 10.53
C SER A 222 24.87 51.12 10.61
N GLY A 223 25.44 50.38 9.65
CA GLY A 223 25.32 48.92 9.59
C GLY A 223 25.67 48.34 8.21
N ILE A 224 24.82 47.47 7.67
CA ILE A 224 25.03 46.81 6.37
C ILE A 224 23.89 47.14 5.39
N MET A 225 24.18 47.12 4.09
CA MET A 225 23.17 47.15 3.02
C MET A 225 23.38 45.96 2.08
N ILE A 226 22.30 45.24 1.73
CA ILE A 226 22.32 44.20 0.69
C ILE A 226 22.38 44.93 -0.66
N THR A 227 23.42 44.71 -1.46
CA THR A 227 23.52 45.29 -2.82
C THR A 227 23.04 44.30 -3.88
N LYS A 228 23.36 43.01 -3.68
CA LYS A 228 22.81 41.91 -4.46
C LYS A 228 22.67 40.67 -3.58
N ALA A 229 21.70 39.81 -3.86
CA ALA A 229 21.65 38.43 -3.40
C ALA A 229 21.21 37.48 -4.52
N ASP A 230 21.96 36.39 -4.72
CA ASP A 230 21.65 35.30 -5.64
C ASP A 230 21.30 34.03 -4.85
N VAL A 231 20.13 33.44 -5.09
CA VAL A 231 19.73 32.15 -4.49
C VAL A 231 19.68 31.08 -5.58
N ASN A 232 20.16 29.88 -5.24
CA ASN A 232 19.91 28.67 -6.00
C ASN A 232 19.42 27.58 -5.04
N GLU A 233 18.16 27.18 -5.19
CA GLU A 233 17.52 26.09 -4.46
C GLU A 233 17.19 24.94 -5.43
N ILE A 234 17.38 23.71 -4.95
CA ILE A 234 17.04 22.50 -5.71
C ILE A 234 16.23 21.59 -4.79
N ILE A 235 15.02 21.24 -5.23
CA ILE A 235 14.19 20.17 -4.65
C ILE A 235 14.20 19.00 -5.64
N GLN A 236 14.78 17.88 -5.22
CA GLN A 236 14.99 16.68 -6.03
C GLN A 236 14.15 15.52 -5.48
N PHE A 237 13.36 14.88 -6.35
CA PHE A 237 12.55 13.71 -6.00
C PHE A 237 12.91 12.49 -6.86
N SER A 238 13.25 11.38 -6.21
CA SER A 238 13.45 10.08 -6.83
C SER A 238 12.41 9.08 -6.30
N PRO A 239 11.52 8.54 -7.15
CA PRO A 239 10.59 7.48 -6.75
C PRO A 239 11.30 6.13 -6.50
N PHE A 240 12.58 6.03 -6.85
CA PHE A 240 13.44 4.86 -6.64
C PHE A 240 14.63 5.23 -5.75
N SER A 241 15.70 4.42 -5.73
CA SER A 241 16.98 4.89 -5.19
C SER A 241 17.58 6.00 -6.06
N GLU A 242 18.30 6.94 -5.45
CA GLU A 242 18.93 8.10 -6.13
C GLU A 242 19.69 7.75 -7.41
N HIS A 243 20.39 6.61 -7.45
CA HIS A 243 21.14 6.11 -8.62
C HIS A 243 20.26 5.68 -9.82
N HIS A 244 18.95 5.79 -9.73
CA HIS A 244 18.01 5.44 -10.80
C HIS A 244 17.26 6.63 -11.39
N GLY A 245 17.80 7.82 -11.19
CA GLY A 245 17.29 9.08 -11.73
C GLY A 245 16.36 9.80 -10.75
N ALA A 246 16.20 11.10 -10.97
CA ALA A 246 15.30 11.95 -10.21
C ALA A 246 14.72 13.04 -11.11
N ALA A 247 13.49 13.46 -10.82
CA ALA A 247 12.99 14.76 -11.29
C ALA A 247 13.43 15.85 -10.29
N GLN A 248 13.54 17.08 -10.74
CA GLN A 248 13.87 18.21 -9.88
C GLN A 248 13.05 19.46 -10.22
N THR A 249 12.81 20.26 -9.19
CA THR A 249 12.46 21.68 -9.33
C THR A 249 13.69 22.50 -8.93
N GLU A 250 14.13 23.35 -9.84
CA GLU A 250 15.23 24.28 -9.70
C GLU A 250 14.63 25.69 -9.52
N ILE A 251 14.96 26.36 -8.42
CA ILE A 251 14.49 27.71 -8.09
C ILE A 251 15.71 28.63 -8.02
N LYS A 252 15.71 29.67 -8.85
CA LYS A 252 16.71 30.74 -8.87
C LYS A 252 16.04 32.06 -8.56
N LEU A 253 16.61 32.80 -7.61
CA LEU A 253 16.10 34.10 -7.19
C LEU A 253 17.23 35.13 -7.24
N THR A 254 16.97 36.30 -7.82
CA THR A 254 17.89 37.44 -7.81
C THR A 254 17.24 38.61 -7.08
N VAL A 255 17.87 39.12 -6.04
CA VAL A 255 17.54 40.43 -5.46
C VAL A 255 18.65 41.41 -5.81
N VAL A 256 18.31 42.57 -6.38
CA VAL A 256 19.25 43.64 -6.71
C VAL A 256 18.75 44.95 -6.12
N PHE A 257 19.58 45.64 -5.34
CA PHE A 257 19.27 47.00 -4.88
C PHE A 257 19.33 47.98 -6.07
N LEU A 258 18.28 48.78 -6.26
CA LEU A 258 18.20 49.80 -7.30
C LEU A 258 18.52 51.18 -6.76
N GLU A 259 17.69 51.69 -5.84
CA GLU A 259 17.74 53.09 -5.40
C GLU A 259 17.13 53.31 -4.01
N ILE A 260 17.31 54.52 -3.47
CA ILE A 260 16.63 55.02 -2.28
C ILE A 260 15.85 56.29 -2.66
N GLN A 261 14.53 56.24 -2.46
CA GLN A 261 13.62 57.36 -2.62
C GLN A 261 13.40 58.07 -1.28
N ASN A 262 13.17 59.38 -1.32
CA ASN A 262 12.84 60.20 -0.13
C ASN A 262 11.33 60.26 0.16
N THR A 263 10.54 59.42 -0.51
CA THR A 263 9.13 59.15 -0.22
C THR A 263 9.01 58.04 0.82
N THR A 264 7.90 57.99 1.55
CA THR A 264 7.54 56.89 2.46
C THR A 264 6.28 56.18 1.98
N ILE A 265 6.23 54.85 2.08
CA ILE A 265 5.00 54.10 1.83
C ILE A 265 4.02 54.40 2.97
N THR A 266 2.91 55.08 2.66
CA THR A 266 1.79 55.24 3.60
C THR A 266 1.00 53.93 3.70
N PRO A 267 0.82 53.35 4.91
CA PRO A 267 -0.08 52.22 5.09
C PRO A 267 -1.53 52.61 4.79
N ASN A 268 -2.33 51.67 4.28
CA ASN A 268 -3.75 51.92 4.06
C ASN A 268 -4.47 52.14 5.42
N PRO A 269 -5.52 52.98 5.49
CA PRO A 269 -6.29 53.21 6.72
C PRO A 269 -7.29 52.06 6.97
N VAL A 270 -6.75 50.86 7.19
CA VAL A 270 -7.46 49.60 7.41
C VAL A 270 -6.78 48.90 8.60
N GLU A 271 -7.48 47.99 9.30
CA GLU A 271 -6.85 47.20 10.35
C GLU A 271 -5.80 46.22 9.79
N TYR A 272 -4.73 45.99 10.55
CA TYR A 272 -3.63 45.09 10.22
C TYR A 272 -3.58 43.96 11.25
N HIS A 273 -4.23 42.84 10.95
CA HIS A 273 -4.25 41.70 11.85
C HIS A 273 -2.91 40.95 11.80
N HIS A 274 -2.58 40.26 12.89
CA HIS A 274 -1.39 39.41 12.98
C HIS A 274 -1.55 38.17 12.10
N ARG A 275 -0.65 38.01 11.12
CA ARG A 275 -0.62 36.90 10.15
C ARG A 275 0.71 36.15 10.26
N GLY A 276 0.98 35.70 11.49
CA GLY A 276 2.09 34.80 11.81
C GLY A 276 3.48 35.41 11.68
N SER A 277 4.39 34.60 11.14
CA SER A 277 5.84 34.87 11.08
C SER A 277 6.38 34.54 9.68
N LEU A 278 7.71 34.60 9.51
CA LEU A 278 8.39 34.24 8.26
C LEU A 278 8.12 32.80 7.76
N LYS A 279 7.64 31.89 8.62
CA LYS A 279 7.24 30.52 8.25
C LYS A 279 6.11 30.52 7.20
N TYR A 280 6.16 29.59 6.24
CA TYR A 280 5.07 29.37 5.30
C TYR A 280 3.79 28.95 6.03
N GLU A 281 2.64 29.49 5.63
CA GLU A 281 1.33 29.13 6.19
C GLU A 281 0.43 28.52 5.12
N PHE A 282 -0.08 27.30 5.37
CA PHE A 282 -0.95 26.58 4.44
C PHE A 282 -2.40 27.02 4.58
N SER A 283 -2.95 27.54 3.49
CA SER A 283 -4.34 27.95 3.33
C SER A 283 -5.25 26.81 2.82
N LYS A 284 -6.47 27.17 2.42
CA LYS A 284 -7.43 26.27 1.74
C LYS A 284 -7.02 25.89 0.31
N GLU A 285 -5.98 26.49 -0.24
CA GLU A 285 -5.52 26.24 -1.63
C GLU A 285 -5.11 24.77 -1.87
N PHE A 286 -4.89 24.01 -0.79
CA PHE A 286 -4.71 22.56 -0.79
C PHE A 286 -5.93 21.79 -1.35
N GLU A 287 -7.13 22.38 -1.38
CA GLU A 287 -8.36 21.76 -1.92
C GLU A 287 -8.34 21.65 -3.46
N TRP A 288 -7.49 22.43 -4.16
CA TRP A 288 -7.31 22.36 -5.61
C TRP A 288 -6.42 21.18 -6.03
N THR A 289 -6.86 20.39 -7.01
CA THR A 289 -6.03 19.31 -7.57
C THR A 289 -5.10 19.82 -8.67
N PRO A 290 -3.89 19.27 -8.84
CA PRO A 290 -3.03 19.59 -9.97
C PRO A 290 -3.49 18.91 -11.28
N LEU A 291 -4.54 18.07 -11.23
CA LEU A 291 -4.98 17.27 -12.38
C LEU A 291 -5.69 18.11 -13.45
N GLN A 292 -6.46 19.13 -13.08
CA GLN A 292 -7.12 20.09 -13.98
C GLN A 292 -7.26 21.46 -13.31
N PHE A 293 -7.38 22.52 -14.09
CA PHE A 293 -7.54 23.88 -13.60
C PHE A 293 -9.02 24.30 -13.68
N VAL A 294 -9.79 24.03 -12.62
CA VAL A 294 -11.25 24.22 -12.63
C VAL A 294 -11.62 25.67 -12.32
N LYS A 295 -12.18 26.39 -13.32
CA LYS A 295 -12.87 27.65 -13.09
C LYS A 295 -14.35 27.38 -12.78
N VAL A 296 -14.67 27.28 -11.50
CA VAL A 296 -16.06 27.12 -11.04
C VAL A 296 -16.84 28.39 -11.39
N THR A 297 -17.94 28.23 -12.13
CA THR A 297 -18.89 29.30 -12.46
C THR A 297 -20.24 29.04 -11.81
N ASP A 298 -20.75 27.83 -12.02
CA ASP A 298 -21.84 27.20 -11.28
C ASP A 298 -21.37 25.78 -10.95
N LEU A 299 -21.22 25.47 -9.67
CA LEU A 299 -20.69 24.17 -9.25
C LEU A 299 -21.70 23.04 -9.47
N GLN A 300 -22.98 23.32 -9.22
CA GLN A 300 -24.02 22.30 -9.26
C GLN A 300 -24.34 21.88 -10.69
N VAL A 301 -24.33 22.82 -11.65
CA VAL A 301 -24.47 22.53 -13.09
C VAL A 301 -23.25 21.77 -13.60
N GLN A 302 -22.02 22.19 -13.27
CA GLN A 302 -20.80 21.48 -13.70
C GLN A 302 -20.76 20.01 -13.18
N ILE A 303 -21.24 19.75 -11.95
CA ILE A 303 -21.38 18.38 -11.43
C ILE A 303 -22.45 17.59 -12.19
N GLN A 304 -23.60 18.20 -12.51
CA GLN A 304 -24.68 17.55 -13.26
C GLN A 304 -24.24 17.15 -14.67
N ASP A 305 -23.67 18.08 -15.44
CA ASP A 305 -23.18 17.84 -16.80
C ASP A 305 -22.11 16.73 -16.83
N LEU A 306 -21.19 16.73 -15.86
CA LEU A 306 -20.16 15.72 -15.74
C LEU A 306 -20.71 14.34 -15.36
N LEU A 307 -21.69 14.28 -14.44
CA LEU A 307 -22.34 13.04 -14.04
C LEU A 307 -23.17 12.44 -15.20
N ASP A 308 -23.92 13.29 -15.92
CA ASP A 308 -24.71 12.92 -17.09
C ASP A 308 -23.78 12.45 -18.25
N HIS A 309 -22.63 13.11 -18.47
CA HIS A 309 -21.59 12.67 -19.41
C HIS A 309 -21.00 11.30 -19.01
N ILE A 310 -20.67 11.10 -17.72
CA ILE A 310 -20.09 9.83 -17.22
C ILE A 310 -21.08 8.67 -17.41
N VAL A 311 -22.34 8.84 -17.02
CA VAL A 311 -23.35 7.77 -17.14
C VAL A 311 -23.63 7.40 -18.59
N THR A 312 -23.75 8.40 -19.49
CA THR A 312 -24.00 8.16 -20.92
C THR A 312 -22.85 7.44 -21.62
N HIS A 313 -21.60 7.89 -21.42
CA HIS A 313 -20.44 7.38 -22.17
C HIS A 313 -19.87 6.04 -21.65
N ASN A 314 -20.48 5.44 -20.62
CA ASN A 314 -20.04 4.17 -20.01
C ASN A 314 -21.13 3.10 -19.96
N ALA A 315 -22.27 3.31 -20.62
CA ALA A 315 -23.44 2.42 -20.54
C ALA A 315 -23.18 1.01 -21.10
N GLU A 316 -22.36 0.85 -22.15
CA GLU A 316 -22.04 -0.46 -22.75
C GLU A 316 -20.59 -0.94 -22.54
N LYS A 317 -19.62 -0.01 -22.56
CA LYS A 317 -18.18 -0.26 -22.37
C LYS A 317 -17.59 0.92 -21.60
N VAL A 318 -16.65 0.67 -20.68
CA VAL A 318 -15.91 1.75 -20.01
C VAL A 318 -15.02 2.47 -21.02
N ASN A 319 -15.11 3.80 -21.06
CA ASN A 319 -14.26 4.66 -21.87
C ASN A 319 -12.91 4.91 -21.16
N ASP A 320 -11.81 4.93 -21.93
CA ASP A 320 -10.43 5.09 -21.44
C ASP A 320 -10.15 6.44 -20.75
N ASN A 321 -11.05 7.42 -20.86
CA ASN A 321 -10.98 8.70 -20.17
C ASN A 321 -11.89 8.78 -18.92
N THR A 322 -12.75 7.79 -18.68
CA THR A 322 -13.68 7.82 -17.53
C THR A 322 -12.98 7.84 -16.16
N PRO A 323 -11.85 7.15 -15.92
CA PRO A 323 -11.13 7.27 -14.66
C PRO A 323 -10.64 8.70 -14.37
N LEU A 324 -10.33 9.50 -15.41
CA LEU A 324 -10.05 10.93 -15.25
C LEU A 324 -11.33 11.71 -14.93
N LYS A 325 -12.40 11.51 -15.69
CA LYS A 325 -13.71 12.16 -15.45
C LYS A 325 -14.27 11.86 -14.05
N TYR A 326 -13.97 10.69 -13.49
CA TYR A 326 -14.30 10.35 -12.10
C TYR A 326 -13.47 11.13 -11.07
N LEU A 327 -12.17 11.34 -11.33
CA LEU A 327 -11.32 12.21 -10.49
C LEU A 327 -11.74 13.69 -10.60
N GLU A 328 -12.21 14.14 -11.76
CA GLU A 328 -12.83 15.46 -11.93
C GLU A 328 -14.09 15.60 -11.07
N LEU A 329 -14.98 14.59 -11.09
CA LEU A 329 -16.22 14.57 -10.29
C LEU A 329 -15.91 14.63 -8.79
N ILE A 330 -14.93 13.85 -8.34
CA ILE A 330 -14.42 13.89 -6.97
C ILE A 330 -13.88 15.27 -6.60
N HIS A 331 -13.18 15.96 -7.52
CA HIS A 331 -12.67 17.30 -7.29
C HIS A 331 -13.80 18.33 -7.15
N LEU A 332 -14.81 18.31 -8.01
CA LEU A 332 -15.95 19.22 -7.89
C LEU A 332 -16.71 18.99 -6.57
N LEU A 333 -16.92 17.73 -6.18
CA LEU A 333 -17.56 17.36 -4.91
C LEU A 333 -16.76 17.73 -3.64
N ARG A 334 -15.51 18.22 -3.76
CA ARG A 334 -14.76 18.82 -2.64
C ARG A 334 -15.18 20.24 -2.32
N LEU A 335 -15.60 20.97 -3.37
CA LEU A 335 -15.99 22.37 -3.28
C LEU A 335 -17.47 22.53 -2.89
N ALA A 336 -18.24 21.43 -2.89
CA ALA A 336 -19.67 21.40 -2.66
C ALA A 336 -20.05 21.62 -1.18
N CYS A 337 -21.04 22.48 -0.93
CA CYS A 337 -21.67 22.63 0.38
C CYS A 337 -22.75 21.56 0.62
N ASN A 338 -23.44 21.61 1.78
CA ASN A 338 -24.46 20.61 2.11
C ASN A 338 -25.68 20.78 1.18
N GLU A 339 -25.99 22.03 0.84
CA GLU A 339 -27.08 22.46 -0.03
C GLU A 339 -26.88 21.97 -1.48
N ASP A 340 -25.64 22.01 -1.98
CA ASP A 340 -25.27 21.43 -3.28
C ASP A 340 -25.56 19.92 -3.34
N LEU A 341 -25.09 19.19 -2.32
CA LEU A 341 -25.25 17.73 -2.21
C LEU A 341 -26.73 17.33 -2.05
N GLU A 342 -27.51 18.08 -1.27
CA GLU A 342 -28.96 17.88 -1.16
C GLU A 342 -29.70 18.15 -2.47
N GLY A 343 -29.34 19.21 -3.20
CA GLY A 343 -29.92 19.49 -4.52
C GLY A 343 -29.62 18.37 -5.52
N LEU A 344 -28.36 17.92 -5.59
CA LEU A 344 -27.94 16.78 -6.42
C LEU A 344 -28.68 15.48 -6.02
N TRP A 345 -28.82 15.21 -4.73
CA TRP A 345 -29.57 14.07 -4.22
C TRP A 345 -31.04 14.13 -4.63
N SER A 346 -31.68 15.30 -4.49
CA SER A 346 -33.10 15.48 -4.83
C SER A 346 -33.39 15.13 -6.31
N LYS A 347 -32.48 15.49 -7.23
CA LYS A 347 -32.55 15.18 -8.67
C LYS A 347 -32.29 13.69 -8.95
N TYR A 348 -31.25 13.11 -8.35
CA TYR A 348 -30.71 11.81 -8.79
C TYR A 348 -31.09 10.61 -7.91
N LYS A 349 -31.68 10.78 -6.72
CA LYS A 349 -31.99 9.67 -5.78
C LYS A 349 -32.87 8.55 -6.34
N ASN A 350 -33.65 8.81 -7.38
CA ASN A 350 -34.53 7.85 -8.05
C ASN A 350 -33.96 7.31 -9.39
N ILE A 351 -32.75 7.71 -9.78
CA ILE A 351 -32.12 7.35 -11.06
C ILE A 351 -30.91 6.43 -10.76
N PRO A 352 -31.03 5.09 -10.89
CA PRO A 352 -30.08 4.15 -10.29
C PRO A 352 -28.61 4.34 -10.70
N SER A 353 -28.34 4.66 -11.97
CA SER A 353 -26.98 4.91 -12.44
C SER A 353 -26.36 6.14 -11.78
N HIS A 354 -27.04 7.28 -11.82
CA HIS A 354 -26.56 8.54 -11.23
C HIS A 354 -26.46 8.46 -9.72
N ARG A 355 -27.44 7.86 -9.05
CA ARG A 355 -27.43 7.57 -7.62
C ARG A 355 -26.18 6.78 -7.22
N LEU A 356 -25.84 5.74 -7.97
CA LEU A 356 -24.64 4.93 -7.74
C LEU A 356 -23.36 5.75 -7.91
N TRP A 357 -23.18 6.44 -9.03
CA TRP A 357 -21.98 7.25 -9.27
C TRP A 357 -21.80 8.39 -8.25
N LEU A 358 -22.90 8.99 -7.79
CA LEU A 358 -22.89 9.98 -6.70
C LEU A 358 -22.47 9.35 -5.36
N LEU A 359 -23.03 8.19 -4.99
CA LEU A 359 -22.74 7.51 -3.71
C LEU A 359 -21.32 6.94 -3.63
N GLU A 360 -20.67 6.57 -4.75
CA GLU A 360 -19.24 6.22 -4.74
C GLU A 360 -18.32 7.47 -4.69
N ALA A 361 -18.73 8.57 -5.34
CA ALA A 361 -17.91 9.78 -5.45
C ALA A 361 -17.93 10.66 -4.19
N VAL A 362 -19.06 10.75 -3.48
CA VAL A 362 -19.21 11.59 -2.28
C VAL A 362 -18.22 11.19 -1.17
N PRO A 363 -18.03 9.91 -0.79
CA PRO A 363 -16.98 9.52 0.15
C PRO A 363 -15.56 9.91 -0.31
N ALA A 364 -15.29 9.80 -1.61
CA ALA A 364 -13.99 10.06 -2.21
C ALA A 364 -13.63 11.56 -2.32
N SER A 365 -14.61 12.46 -2.19
CA SER A 365 -14.32 13.89 -2.02
C SER A 365 -13.50 14.13 -0.75
N GLY A 366 -13.75 13.35 0.31
CA GLY A 366 -12.93 13.35 1.52
C GLY A 366 -13.23 14.47 2.52
N THR A 367 -14.35 15.18 2.38
CA THR A 367 -14.71 16.36 3.19
C THR A 367 -15.57 16.02 4.42
N THR A 368 -15.58 16.91 5.42
CA THR A 368 -16.53 16.82 6.56
C THR A 368 -17.99 16.88 6.10
N THR A 369 -18.28 17.71 5.09
CA THR A 369 -19.62 17.86 4.48
C THR A 369 -20.13 16.54 3.89
N ALA A 370 -19.27 15.81 3.18
CA ALA A 370 -19.62 14.49 2.66
C ALA A 370 -20.00 13.50 3.77
N LEU A 371 -19.26 13.46 4.88
CA LEU A 371 -19.60 12.60 6.02
C LEU A 371 -20.92 13.02 6.69
N ARG A 372 -21.20 14.33 6.78
CA ARG A 372 -22.47 14.86 7.30
C ARG A 372 -23.66 14.43 6.44
N PHE A 373 -23.57 14.62 5.13
CA PHE A 373 -24.57 14.15 4.16
C PHE A 373 -24.78 12.63 4.26
N ILE A 374 -23.72 11.83 4.31
CA ILE A 374 -23.81 10.36 4.45
C ILE A 374 -24.52 9.97 5.76
N LYS A 375 -24.19 10.61 6.88
CA LYS A 375 -24.91 10.45 8.16
C LYS A 375 -26.40 10.73 7.99
N GLU A 376 -26.74 11.86 7.39
CA GLU A 376 -28.12 12.32 7.22
C GLU A 376 -28.93 11.33 6.36
N LYS A 377 -28.35 10.78 5.27
CA LYS A 377 -29.03 9.77 4.43
C LYS A 377 -29.15 8.39 5.08
N ILE A 378 -28.23 8.00 5.97
CA ILE A 378 -28.34 6.76 6.75
C ILE A 378 -29.45 6.90 7.81
N VAL A 379 -29.45 7.99 8.59
CA VAL A 379 -30.44 8.22 9.66
C VAL A 379 -31.85 8.44 9.09
N ALA A 380 -31.98 9.03 7.90
CA ALA A 380 -33.25 9.16 7.18
C ALA A 380 -33.80 7.85 6.57
N GLU A 381 -33.03 6.75 6.57
CA GLU A 381 -33.32 5.51 5.83
C GLU A 381 -33.45 5.71 4.29
N ASP A 382 -32.86 6.80 3.77
CA ASP A 382 -32.81 7.17 2.35
C ASP A 382 -31.83 6.25 1.55
N LEU A 383 -30.99 5.48 2.26
CA LEU A 383 -30.08 4.46 1.74
C LEU A 383 -30.52 3.05 2.14
N SER A 384 -30.45 2.10 1.20
CA SER A 384 -30.54 0.69 1.53
C SER A 384 -29.32 0.22 2.33
N VAL A 385 -29.46 -0.86 3.11
CA VAL A 385 -28.36 -1.39 3.96
C VAL A 385 -27.08 -1.65 3.16
N VAL A 386 -27.18 -2.12 1.92
CA VAL A 386 -26.01 -2.40 1.05
C VAL A 386 -25.31 -1.12 0.59
N GLU A 387 -26.08 -0.06 0.30
CA GLU A 387 -25.54 1.26 -0.03
C GLU A 387 -24.90 1.91 1.20
N ALA A 388 -25.59 1.89 2.35
CA ALA A 388 -25.11 2.43 3.61
C ALA A 388 -23.79 1.78 4.04
N VAL A 389 -23.71 0.44 4.01
CA VAL A 389 -22.47 -0.32 4.32
C VAL A 389 -21.32 0.09 3.41
N ARG A 390 -21.54 0.19 2.10
CA ARG A 390 -20.49 0.54 1.12
C ARG A 390 -20.02 1.99 1.28
N THR A 391 -20.97 2.92 1.29
CA THR A 391 -20.73 4.37 1.34
C THR A 391 -20.03 4.76 2.65
N LEU A 392 -20.45 4.17 3.78
CA LEU A 392 -19.82 4.39 5.08
C LEU A 392 -18.42 3.76 5.17
N ALA A 393 -18.22 2.53 4.68
CA ALA A 393 -16.91 1.90 4.67
C ALA A 393 -15.90 2.66 3.78
N ALA A 394 -16.34 3.20 2.65
CA ALA A 394 -15.54 4.12 1.84
C ALA A 394 -15.21 5.40 2.62
N ALA A 395 -16.20 6.01 3.30
CA ALA A 395 -16.01 7.24 4.06
C ALA A 395 -15.00 7.09 5.22
N VAL A 396 -14.99 5.96 5.93
CA VAL A 396 -13.99 5.67 6.99
C VAL A 396 -12.56 5.84 6.48
N HIS A 397 -12.27 5.35 5.28
CA HIS A 397 -10.94 5.47 4.68
C HIS A 397 -10.70 6.82 4.00
N MET A 398 -11.66 7.32 3.22
CA MET A 398 -11.47 8.46 2.32
C MET A 398 -11.70 9.84 2.97
N VAL A 399 -12.53 9.96 4.00
CA VAL A 399 -12.79 11.26 4.66
C VAL A 399 -11.59 11.71 5.51
N THR A 400 -11.19 12.97 5.36
CA THR A 400 -10.09 13.60 6.09
C THR A 400 -10.38 13.62 7.59
N ALA A 401 -9.46 13.13 8.42
CA ALA A 401 -9.68 13.05 9.86
C ALA A 401 -9.40 14.39 10.55
N ASN A 402 -10.39 14.90 11.26
CA ASN A 402 -10.35 16.17 11.98
C ASN A 402 -11.32 16.10 13.19
N PRO A 403 -11.29 17.08 14.13
CA PRO A 403 -12.15 17.04 15.32
C PRO A 403 -13.65 16.98 15.00
N GLU A 404 -14.12 17.60 13.92
CA GLU A 404 -15.53 17.55 13.51
C GLU A 404 -15.94 16.16 13.00
N THR A 405 -15.10 15.50 12.18
CA THR A 405 -15.39 14.17 11.63
C THR A 405 -15.31 13.09 12.70
N ILE A 406 -14.39 13.19 13.67
CA ILE A 406 -14.39 12.33 14.86
C ILE A 406 -15.72 12.49 15.63
N LYS A 407 -16.17 13.73 15.86
CA LYS A 407 -17.42 14.02 16.57
C LYS A 407 -18.68 13.61 15.79
N LEU A 408 -18.63 13.63 14.46
CA LEU A 408 -19.68 13.04 13.62
C LEU A 408 -19.77 11.52 13.81
N PHE A 409 -18.64 10.81 13.82
CA PHE A 409 -18.62 9.37 14.17
C PHE A 409 -19.09 9.12 15.61
N GLU A 410 -18.78 9.99 16.57
CA GLU A 410 -19.30 9.92 17.94
C GLU A 410 -20.83 9.94 17.96
N THR A 411 -21.45 10.92 17.28
CA THR A 411 -22.92 11.00 17.18
C THR A 411 -23.55 9.88 16.33
N LEU A 412 -22.78 9.13 15.55
CA LEU A 412 -23.24 7.92 14.84
C LEU A 412 -23.22 6.69 15.77
N MET A 413 -22.35 6.66 16.78
CA MET A 413 -22.30 5.58 17.78
C MET A 413 -23.50 5.61 18.75
N GLU A 414 -24.11 6.78 18.94
CA GLU A 414 -25.28 6.97 19.81
C GLU A 414 -26.62 6.75 19.09
N ASP A 415 -26.64 6.60 17.75
CA ASP A 415 -27.87 6.48 16.97
C ASP A 415 -28.53 5.09 17.12
N ASN A 416 -29.82 5.07 17.44
CA ASN A 416 -30.58 3.84 17.67
C ASN A 416 -30.80 2.99 16.41
N LYS A 417 -30.94 3.60 15.22
CA LYS A 417 -31.14 2.87 13.95
C LYS A 417 -29.85 2.19 13.51
N ILE A 418 -28.72 2.88 13.67
CA ILE A 418 -27.39 2.34 13.40
C ILE A 418 -27.08 1.19 14.36
N ASN A 419 -27.32 1.37 15.67
CA ASN A 419 -27.11 0.29 16.64
C ASN A 419 -28.03 -0.92 16.43
N ALA A 420 -29.23 -0.74 15.87
CA ALA A 420 -30.12 -1.84 15.50
C ALA A 420 -29.59 -2.71 14.34
N ASN A 421 -28.69 -2.19 13.50
CA ASN A 421 -28.05 -2.93 12.42
C ASN A 421 -26.60 -3.29 12.81
N PRO A 422 -26.29 -4.57 13.11
CA PRO A 422 -24.97 -4.95 13.63
C PRO A 422 -23.81 -4.61 12.68
N VAL A 423 -24.02 -4.67 11.36
CA VAL A 423 -22.97 -4.39 10.38
C VAL A 423 -22.68 -2.89 10.30
N LEU A 424 -23.72 -2.04 10.34
CA LEU A 424 -23.52 -0.59 10.39
C LEU A 424 -22.89 -0.16 11.72
N ARG A 425 -23.33 -0.75 12.84
CA ARG A 425 -22.74 -0.56 14.17
C ARG A 425 -21.24 -0.88 14.16
N GLU A 426 -20.84 -2.07 13.69
CA GLU A 426 -19.43 -2.47 13.60
C GLU A 426 -18.60 -1.48 12.76
N ILE A 427 -19.09 -1.06 11.59
CA ILE A 427 -18.38 -0.09 10.72
C ILE A 427 -18.26 1.28 11.38
N VAL A 428 -19.29 1.80 12.05
CA VAL A 428 -19.22 3.08 12.77
C VAL A 428 -18.20 3.02 13.91
N PHE A 429 -18.27 1.99 14.76
CA PHE A 429 -17.36 1.84 15.90
C PHE A 429 -15.89 1.66 15.45
N LEU A 430 -15.62 0.76 14.49
CA LEU A 430 -14.28 0.59 13.91
C LEU A 430 -13.80 1.84 13.15
N GLY A 431 -14.73 2.59 12.56
CA GLY A 431 -14.52 3.86 11.88
C GLY A 431 -14.11 4.99 12.81
N TYR A 432 -14.74 5.13 13.98
CA TYR A 432 -14.35 6.10 15.02
C TYR A 432 -12.89 5.88 15.45
N GLY A 433 -12.51 4.63 15.74
CA GLY A 433 -11.12 4.26 16.03
C GLY A 433 -10.17 4.60 14.86
N THR A 434 -10.59 4.34 13.62
CA THR A 434 -9.80 4.68 12.42
C THR A 434 -9.58 6.18 12.26
N MET A 435 -10.60 7.02 12.51
CA MET A 435 -10.47 8.48 12.42
C MET A 435 -9.54 9.05 13.49
N ILE A 436 -9.59 8.53 14.73
CA ILE A 436 -8.61 8.88 15.77
C ILE A 436 -7.19 8.50 15.33
N SER A 437 -7.02 7.29 14.77
CA SER A 437 -5.73 6.78 14.28
C SER A 437 -5.11 7.69 13.21
N LYS A 438 -5.93 8.15 12.26
CA LYS A 438 -5.55 9.07 11.17
C LYS A 438 -5.17 10.45 11.73
N TYR A 439 -6.06 11.07 12.51
CA TYR A 439 -5.83 12.39 13.11
C TYR A 439 -4.56 12.41 13.97
N CYS A 440 -4.38 11.39 14.83
CA CYS A 440 -3.19 11.22 15.68
C CYS A 440 -1.95 10.68 14.96
N THR A 441 -1.92 10.76 13.62
CA THR A 441 -0.74 10.48 12.79
C THR A 441 -0.39 11.69 11.90
N GLU A 442 -1.38 12.55 11.60
CA GLU A 442 -1.18 13.82 10.87
C GLU A 442 -1.07 15.05 11.81
N SER A 443 -1.51 14.95 13.07
CA SER A 443 -1.43 16.02 14.09
C SER A 443 -0.49 15.64 15.24
N ASP A 444 0.46 16.53 15.57
CA ASP A 444 1.29 16.43 16.78
C ASP A 444 0.45 16.50 18.07
N ASN A 445 -0.65 17.26 18.05
CA ASN A 445 -1.56 17.43 19.17
C ASN A 445 -2.69 16.40 19.13
N CYS A 446 -2.34 15.15 19.40
CA CYS A 446 -3.29 14.05 19.57
C CYS A 446 -4.02 14.16 20.94
N LEU A 447 -5.31 14.52 20.93
CA LEU A 447 -6.09 14.75 22.16
C LEU A 447 -6.61 13.45 22.77
N VAL A 448 -6.37 13.27 24.08
CA VAL A 448 -6.81 12.11 24.87
C VAL A 448 -8.34 11.99 24.93
N GLU A 449 -9.05 13.12 24.83
CA GLU A 449 -10.50 13.24 24.94
C GLU A 449 -11.25 12.33 23.97
N PHE A 450 -10.81 12.25 22.71
CA PHE A 450 -11.42 11.40 21.67
C PHE A 450 -11.40 9.89 21.99
N VAL A 451 -10.63 9.46 22.99
CA VAL A 451 -10.55 8.04 23.38
C VAL A 451 -11.40 7.73 24.62
N GLN A 452 -11.80 8.77 25.37
CA GLN A 452 -12.55 8.61 26.63
C GLN A 452 -13.92 7.94 26.46
N PRO A 453 -14.74 8.23 25.41
CA PRO A 453 -16.03 7.57 25.21
C PRO A 453 -15.91 6.04 25.10
N ILE A 454 -14.97 5.54 24.28
CA ILE A 454 -14.73 4.09 24.12
C ILE A 454 -14.13 3.47 25.39
N GLN A 455 -13.28 4.19 26.12
CA GLN A 455 -12.76 3.71 27.41
C GLN A 455 -13.87 3.59 28.47
N LYS A 456 -14.85 4.50 28.46
CA LYS A 456 -16.06 4.42 29.29
C LYS A 456 -16.92 3.22 28.89
N HIS A 457 -17.30 3.10 27.62
CA HIS A 457 -18.10 1.97 27.12
C HIS A 457 -17.45 0.61 27.38
N LEU A 458 -16.12 0.49 27.21
CA LEU A 458 -15.37 -0.71 27.57
C LEU A 458 -15.49 -1.03 29.07
N SER A 459 -15.38 -0.03 29.95
CA SER A 459 -15.52 -0.24 31.39
C SER A 459 -16.94 -0.65 31.82
N GLU A 460 -17.96 -0.16 31.13
CA GLU A 460 -19.37 -0.54 31.34
C GLU A 460 -19.66 -1.96 30.83
N ALA A 461 -19.19 -2.31 29.63
CA ALA A 461 -19.33 -3.66 29.10
C ALA A 461 -18.62 -4.71 29.96
N VAL A 462 -17.43 -4.37 30.48
CA VAL A 462 -16.69 -5.22 31.45
C VAL A 462 -17.45 -5.37 32.77
N SER A 463 -18.10 -4.32 33.29
CA SER A 463 -18.83 -4.41 34.57
C SER A 463 -20.10 -5.26 34.48
N LYS A 464 -20.71 -5.35 33.29
CA LYS A 464 -21.90 -6.18 33.02
C LYS A 464 -21.58 -7.58 32.45
N GLY A 465 -20.37 -7.80 31.93
CA GLY A 465 -19.98 -9.05 31.27
C GLY A 465 -20.37 -9.17 29.78
N GLU A 466 -20.67 -8.06 29.10
CA GLU A 466 -21.14 -7.98 27.70
C GLU A 466 -20.02 -8.37 26.71
N THR A 467 -19.76 -9.67 26.57
CA THR A 467 -18.53 -10.21 25.94
C THR A 467 -18.27 -9.75 24.50
N GLU A 468 -19.28 -9.68 23.64
CA GLU A 468 -19.08 -9.22 22.25
C GLU A 468 -18.85 -7.69 22.18
N ASP A 469 -19.42 -6.91 23.10
CA ASP A 469 -19.17 -5.46 23.19
C ASP A 469 -17.77 -5.17 23.75
N ILE A 470 -17.31 -5.94 24.75
CA ILE A 470 -15.90 -5.90 25.20
C ILE A 470 -14.95 -6.18 24.01
N ILE A 471 -15.28 -7.17 23.16
CA ILE A 471 -14.52 -7.48 21.94
C ILE A 471 -14.55 -6.32 20.94
N LEU A 472 -15.72 -5.75 20.65
CA LEU A 472 -15.85 -4.61 19.74
C LEU A 472 -15.04 -3.41 20.25
N TYR A 473 -15.22 -2.99 21.50
CA TYR A 473 -14.51 -1.83 22.05
C TYR A 473 -13.00 -2.05 22.16
N ALA A 474 -12.54 -3.28 22.43
CA ALA A 474 -11.11 -3.62 22.35
C ALA A 474 -10.55 -3.43 20.92
N LYS A 475 -11.30 -3.82 19.89
CA LYS A 475 -10.93 -3.59 18.47
C LYS A 475 -10.91 -2.10 18.12
N VAL A 476 -11.88 -1.30 18.60
CA VAL A 476 -11.88 0.16 18.40
C VAL A 476 -10.64 0.83 19.00
N LEU A 477 -10.27 0.46 20.23
CA LEU A 477 -9.03 0.95 20.84
C LEU A 477 -7.76 0.48 20.08
N GLY A 478 -7.80 -0.71 19.48
CA GLY A 478 -6.75 -1.25 18.61
C GLY A 478 -6.60 -0.50 17.28
N ASN A 479 -7.71 -0.07 16.65
CA ASN A 479 -7.68 0.82 15.50
C ASN A 479 -7.13 2.20 15.91
N ALA A 480 -7.66 2.78 16.98
CA ALA A 480 -7.22 4.10 17.48
C ALA A 480 -5.71 4.16 17.80
N GLY A 481 -5.11 3.06 18.25
CA GLY A 481 -3.65 2.96 18.46
C GLY A 481 -3.08 3.94 19.49
N HIS A 482 -3.95 4.53 20.31
CA HIS A 482 -3.63 5.67 21.18
C HIS A 482 -2.95 5.22 22.49
N PRO A 483 -1.84 5.83 22.94
CA PRO A 483 -1.13 5.44 24.16
C PRO A 483 -1.99 5.32 25.42
N SER A 484 -2.92 6.26 25.65
CA SER A 484 -3.82 6.22 26.83
C SER A 484 -4.69 4.96 26.91
N SER A 485 -4.98 4.31 25.78
CA SER A 485 -5.74 3.05 25.71
C SER A 485 -5.05 1.92 26.46
N LEU A 486 -3.71 1.94 26.56
CA LEU A 486 -2.91 0.87 27.16
C LEU A 486 -3.39 0.49 28.56
N LYS A 487 -3.75 1.48 29.40
CA LYS A 487 -4.27 1.25 30.76
C LYS A 487 -5.63 0.52 30.77
N SER A 488 -6.50 0.82 29.81
CA SER A 488 -7.83 0.21 29.69
C SER A 488 -7.78 -1.17 29.02
N ILE A 489 -6.88 -1.38 28.05
CA ILE A 489 -6.65 -2.69 27.44
C ILE A 489 -5.97 -3.63 28.45
N THR A 490 -5.00 -3.15 29.25
CA THR A 490 -4.34 -3.95 30.30
C THR A 490 -5.34 -4.45 31.36
N LYS A 491 -6.40 -3.68 31.65
CA LYS A 491 -7.50 -4.08 32.55
C LYS A 491 -8.35 -5.26 32.06
N ILE A 492 -8.23 -5.67 30.79
CA ILE A 492 -8.97 -6.83 30.22
C ILE A 492 -8.03 -7.97 29.80
N MET A 493 -6.75 -7.93 30.20
CA MET A 493 -5.76 -8.98 29.92
C MET A 493 -5.73 -10.08 31.00
N PRO A 494 -5.26 -11.29 30.65
CA PRO A 494 -5.18 -12.43 31.58
C PRO A 494 -3.98 -12.31 32.54
N ILE A 495 -3.84 -11.19 33.24
CA ILE A 495 -2.76 -10.98 34.21
C ILE A 495 -3.12 -11.74 35.50
N HIS A 496 -2.21 -12.62 35.94
CA HIS A 496 -2.41 -13.47 37.11
C HIS A 496 -2.82 -12.66 38.35
N GLY A 497 -3.82 -13.15 39.09
CA GLY A 497 -4.36 -12.48 40.29
C GLY A 497 -5.31 -11.30 40.02
N THR A 498 -5.59 -10.95 38.76
CA THR A 498 -6.58 -9.91 38.42
C THR A 498 -7.95 -10.51 38.09
N ALA A 499 -9.02 -9.74 38.31
CA ALA A 499 -10.38 -10.14 37.92
C ALA A 499 -10.55 -10.34 36.39
N ALA A 500 -9.64 -9.78 35.58
CA ALA A 500 -9.64 -9.96 34.14
C ALA A 500 -9.25 -11.38 33.70
N ALA A 501 -8.60 -12.16 34.57
CA ALA A 501 -8.24 -13.55 34.30
C ALA A 501 -9.46 -14.49 34.10
N SER A 502 -10.65 -14.13 34.62
CA SER A 502 -11.89 -14.87 34.39
C SER A 502 -12.70 -14.43 33.15
N LEU A 503 -12.22 -13.45 32.39
CA LEU A 503 -12.85 -13.07 31.11
C LEU A 503 -12.66 -14.19 30.06
N PRO A 504 -13.56 -14.32 29.06
CA PRO A 504 -13.41 -15.33 28.02
C PRO A 504 -12.14 -15.12 27.18
N ILE A 505 -11.48 -16.21 26.77
CA ILE A 505 -10.23 -16.16 25.99
C ILE A 505 -10.31 -15.33 24.70
N ARG A 506 -11.50 -15.20 24.08
CA ARG A 506 -11.72 -14.29 22.94
C ARG A 506 -11.45 -12.82 23.29
N VAL A 507 -11.79 -12.39 24.51
CA VAL A 507 -11.44 -11.05 25.02
C VAL A 507 -9.92 -10.92 25.18
N HIS A 508 -9.25 -11.90 25.77
CA HIS A 508 -7.79 -11.88 25.96
C HIS A 508 -7.02 -11.82 24.63
N ILE A 509 -7.49 -12.54 23.61
CA ILE A 509 -6.92 -12.51 22.25
C ILE A 509 -6.99 -11.11 21.65
N GLU A 510 -8.17 -10.47 21.69
CA GLU A 510 -8.37 -9.15 21.11
C GLU A 510 -7.71 -8.04 21.93
N ALA A 511 -7.61 -8.19 23.26
CA ALA A 511 -6.82 -7.31 24.12
C ALA A 511 -5.33 -7.33 23.74
N ILE A 512 -4.76 -8.51 23.47
CA ILE A 512 -3.37 -8.63 22.99
C ILE A 512 -3.23 -8.02 21.58
N ARG A 513 -4.17 -8.29 20.66
CA ARG A 513 -4.16 -7.71 19.30
C ARG A 513 -4.28 -6.20 19.27
N ALA A 514 -5.00 -5.59 20.21
CA ALA A 514 -5.14 -4.14 20.33
C ALA A 514 -3.80 -3.44 20.63
N LEU A 515 -2.78 -4.16 21.13
CA LEU A 515 -1.43 -3.62 21.32
C LEU A 515 -0.69 -3.37 20.00
N SER A 516 -1.00 -4.04 18.89
CA SER A 516 -0.17 -4.00 17.67
C SER A 516 0.04 -2.60 17.07
N ASN A 517 -0.98 -1.73 17.10
CA ASN A 517 -0.82 -0.35 16.63
C ASN A 517 -0.20 0.57 17.71
N ILE A 518 -0.44 0.28 18.99
CA ILE A 518 0.21 0.99 20.12
C ILE A 518 1.72 0.68 20.14
N ALA A 519 2.13 -0.55 19.80
CA ALA A 519 3.53 -1.00 19.73
C ALA A 519 4.41 -0.15 18.79
N LYS A 520 3.80 0.47 17.78
CA LYS A 520 4.46 1.35 16.81
C LYS A 520 4.80 2.73 17.40
N LYS A 521 4.11 3.13 18.49
CA LYS A 521 4.31 4.42 19.20
C LYS A 521 4.98 4.23 20.56
N GLU A 522 4.53 3.26 21.36
CA GLU A 522 4.98 2.97 22.74
C GLU A 522 5.66 1.59 22.86
N SER A 523 6.66 1.35 22.00
CA SER A 523 7.31 0.03 21.85
C SER A 523 7.82 -0.54 23.18
N ARG A 524 8.41 0.27 24.06
CA ARG A 524 8.94 -0.17 25.36
C ARG A 524 7.86 -0.67 26.30
N MET A 525 6.78 0.08 26.50
CA MET A 525 5.70 -0.32 27.41
C MET A 525 5.02 -1.61 26.93
N VAL A 526 4.89 -1.77 25.61
CA VAL A 526 4.37 -2.99 24.99
C VAL A 526 5.35 -4.16 25.11
N GLN A 527 6.67 -3.94 25.03
CA GLN A 527 7.69 -4.99 25.26
C GLN A 527 7.59 -5.59 26.66
N GLU A 528 7.48 -4.76 27.69
CA GLU A 528 7.42 -5.19 29.09
C GLU A 528 6.17 -6.07 29.33
N LEU A 529 5.00 -5.65 28.83
CA LEU A 529 3.73 -6.38 28.93
C LEU A 529 3.68 -7.66 28.09
N ALA A 530 4.11 -7.61 26.82
CA ALA A 530 4.09 -8.79 25.94
C ALA A 530 5.14 -9.84 26.34
N LEU A 531 6.27 -9.44 26.94
CA LEU A 531 7.22 -10.38 27.54
C LEU A 531 6.63 -11.07 28.78
N GLN A 532 5.93 -10.34 29.66
CA GLN A 532 5.26 -10.91 30.82
C GLN A 532 4.28 -12.01 30.41
N LEU A 533 3.40 -11.73 29.45
CA LEU A 533 2.43 -12.70 28.93
C LEU A 533 3.07 -13.86 28.16
N TYR A 534 4.23 -13.66 27.54
CA TYR A 534 4.99 -14.76 26.91
C TYR A 534 5.59 -15.73 27.95
N MET A 535 6.12 -15.18 29.05
CA MET A 535 6.88 -15.95 30.05
C MET A 535 5.99 -16.73 31.03
N ASP A 536 4.73 -16.34 31.22
CA ASP A 536 3.79 -17.09 32.06
C ASP A 536 3.39 -18.42 31.38
N LYS A 537 3.93 -19.54 31.91
CA LYS A 537 3.63 -20.90 31.45
C LYS A 537 2.20 -21.38 31.76
N ALA A 538 1.45 -20.69 32.62
CA ALA A 538 0.07 -21.06 32.96
C ALA A 538 -0.97 -20.55 31.94
N LEU A 539 -0.60 -19.61 31.05
CA LEU A 539 -1.49 -19.08 30.02
C LEU A 539 -1.67 -20.04 28.84
N ASP A 540 -2.85 -19.96 28.18
CA ASP A 540 -3.13 -20.72 26.95
C ASP A 540 -2.03 -20.47 25.90
N PRO A 541 -1.48 -21.52 25.26
CA PRO A 541 -0.44 -21.40 24.24
C PRO A 541 -0.72 -20.38 23.13
N GLU A 542 -1.99 -20.18 22.74
CA GLU A 542 -2.40 -19.17 21.77
C GLU A 542 -2.09 -17.75 22.26
N LEU A 543 -2.35 -17.44 23.53
CA LEU A 543 -2.09 -16.13 24.14
C LEU A 543 -0.58 -15.86 24.22
N ARG A 544 0.21 -16.88 24.56
CA ARG A 544 1.68 -16.81 24.57
C ARG A 544 2.24 -16.61 23.16
N MET A 545 1.68 -17.30 22.16
CA MET A 545 2.07 -17.12 20.74
C MET A 545 1.66 -15.76 20.18
N LEU A 546 0.47 -15.23 20.51
CA LEU A 546 0.05 -13.88 20.14
C LEU A 546 0.94 -12.81 20.78
N SER A 547 1.29 -12.98 22.06
CA SER A 547 2.25 -12.10 22.74
C SER A 547 3.63 -12.13 22.06
N CYS A 548 4.06 -13.29 21.55
CA CYS A 548 5.26 -13.42 20.73
C CYS A 548 5.15 -12.74 19.35
N ILE A 549 3.96 -12.52 18.80
CA ILE A 549 3.76 -11.72 17.57
C ILE A 549 3.94 -10.23 17.90
N VAL A 550 3.16 -9.72 18.86
CA VAL A 550 3.21 -8.31 19.29
C VAL A 550 4.63 -7.92 19.71
N LEU A 551 5.33 -8.79 20.46
CA LEU A 551 6.70 -8.55 20.91
C LEU A 551 7.69 -8.39 19.74
N PHE A 552 7.45 -9.02 18.57
CA PHE A 552 8.27 -8.81 17.37
C PHE A 552 7.91 -7.52 16.62
N GLU A 553 6.65 -7.06 16.66
CA GLU A 553 6.25 -5.77 16.08
C GLU A 553 6.86 -4.56 16.81
N THR A 554 7.33 -4.72 18.07
CA THR A 554 8.00 -3.66 18.85
C THR A 554 9.47 -3.39 18.48
N ASN A 555 10.04 -4.04 17.46
CA ASN A 555 11.49 -4.02 17.16
C ASN A 555 12.37 -4.49 18.34
N PRO A 556 12.24 -5.75 18.79
CA PRO A 556 12.87 -6.24 20.02
C PRO A 556 14.40 -6.27 19.94
N SER A 557 15.06 -5.91 21.05
CA SER A 557 16.52 -5.83 21.14
C SER A 557 17.22 -7.20 21.09
N MET A 558 18.52 -7.18 20.81
CA MET A 558 19.39 -8.38 20.85
C MET A 558 19.31 -9.13 22.20
N ALA A 559 19.23 -8.40 23.32
CA ALA A 559 19.06 -8.99 24.64
C ALA A 559 17.69 -9.68 24.78
N LEU A 560 16.61 -8.99 24.38
CA LEU A 560 15.24 -9.49 24.45
C LEU A 560 15.04 -10.76 23.59
N ILE A 561 15.56 -10.77 22.36
CA ILE A 561 15.57 -11.95 21.48
C ILE A 561 16.39 -13.10 22.09
N SER A 562 17.50 -12.81 22.75
CA SER A 562 18.31 -13.82 23.45
C SER A 562 17.62 -14.40 24.69
N THR A 563 16.85 -13.58 25.43
CA THR A 563 16.00 -14.04 26.53
C THR A 563 14.92 -14.99 26.04
N LEU A 564 14.20 -14.64 24.97
CA LEU A 564 13.22 -15.53 24.33
C LEU A 564 13.88 -16.85 23.86
N ALA A 565 15.07 -16.79 23.26
CA ALA A 565 15.79 -17.98 22.79
C ALA A 565 16.19 -18.91 23.95
N ASN A 566 16.53 -18.38 25.12
CA ASN A 566 16.79 -19.18 26.31
C ASN A 566 15.50 -19.70 26.96
N ALA A 567 14.40 -18.94 26.96
CA ALA A 567 13.10 -19.43 27.41
C ALA A 567 12.64 -20.65 26.59
N VAL A 568 12.76 -20.59 25.25
CA VAL A 568 12.42 -21.68 24.32
C VAL A 568 13.26 -22.96 24.53
N LYS A 569 14.49 -22.88 25.06
CA LYS A 569 15.24 -24.09 25.46
C LYS A 569 14.55 -24.88 26.59
N SER A 570 13.86 -24.16 27.47
CA SER A 570 13.13 -24.69 28.63
C SER A 570 11.61 -24.74 28.41
N GLU A 571 11.16 -24.60 27.17
CA GLU A 571 9.73 -24.63 26.83
C GLU A 571 9.26 -26.06 26.65
N GLU A 572 8.30 -26.46 27.49
CA GLU A 572 7.69 -27.79 27.47
C GLU A 572 6.55 -27.85 26.44
N ASN A 573 5.88 -26.73 26.16
CA ASN A 573 4.82 -26.66 25.18
C ASN A 573 5.39 -26.59 23.75
N LEU A 574 5.39 -27.73 23.07
CA LEU A 574 5.89 -27.84 21.70
C LEU A 574 5.16 -26.97 20.66
N GLN A 575 3.94 -26.46 20.93
CA GLN A 575 3.29 -25.47 20.06
C GLN A 575 4.04 -24.12 20.15
N VAL A 576 4.23 -23.60 21.37
CA VAL A 576 4.96 -22.35 21.63
C VAL A 576 6.42 -22.46 21.16
N ALA A 577 7.10 -23.56 21.51
CA ALA A 577 8.49 -23.79 21.10
C ALA A 577 8.64 -23.87 19.57
N SER A 578 7.74 -24.57 18.87
CA SER A 578 7.73 -24.63 17.39
C SER A 578 7.47 -23.26 16.78
N PHE A 579 6.50 -22.51 17.31
CA PHE A 579 6.13 -21.19 16.82
C PHE A 579 7.28 -20.19 16.94
N THR A 580 7.77 -19.93 18.16
CA THR A 580 8.86 -18.97 18.38
C THR A 580 10.14 -19.37 17.65
N TYR A 581 10.50 -20.66 17.63
CA TYR A 581 11.64 -21.14 16.84
C TYR A 581 11.47 -20.85 15.34
N SER A 582 10.28 -21.10 14.78
CA SER A 582 10.03 -20.83 13.37
C SER A 582 10.01 -19.33 13.04
N HIS A 583 9.51 -18.49 13.94
CA HIS A 583 9.52 -17.03 13.80
C HIS A 583 10.95 -16.48 13.77
N MET A 584 11.78 -16.86 14.76
CA MET A 584 13.20 -16.53 14.77
C MET A 584 13.91 -17.09 13.54
N LYS A 585 13.61 -18.33 13.12
CA LYS A 585 14.21 -18.94 11.94
C LYS A 585 13.88 -18.16 10.66
N SER A 586 12.64 -17.72 10.46
CA SER A 586 12.27 -16.95 9.27
C SER A 586 12.90 -15.55 9.29
N MET A 587 12.84 -14.84 10.42
CA MET A 587 13.48 -13.53 10.58
C MET A 587 15.01 -13.59 10.41
N SER A 588 15.66 -14.67 10.86
CA SER A 588 17.11 -14.88 10.68
C SER A 588 17.53 -15.18 9.24
N ARG A 589 16.57 -15.39 8.33
CA ARG A 589 16.80 -15.79 6.92
C ARG A 589 16.28 -14.78 5.91
N SER A 590 15.37 -13.89 6.29
CA SER A 590 15.03 -12.71 5.50
C SER A 590 16.18 -11.71 5.54
N ALA A 591 16.55 -11.17 4.38
CA ALA A 591 17.40 -9.98 4.29
C ALA A 591 16.55 -8.73 4.57
N SER A 592 15.96 -8.64 5.77
CA SER A 592 14.96 -7.62 6.08
C SER A 592 15.58 -6.24 6.14
N VAL A 593 15.05 -5.31 5.35
CA VAL A 593 15.55 -3.93 5.24
C VAL A 593 14.97 -3.04 6.34
N ILE A 594 13.76 -3.34 6.85
CA ILE A 594 13.18 -2.61 7.97
C ILE A 594 13.72 -3.11 9.32
N HIS A 595 13.91 -4.42 9.47
CA HIS A 595 14.28 -5.03 10.76
C HIS A 595 15.63 -5.77 10.73
N PRO A 596 16.73 -5.19 10.18
CA PRO A 596 18.02 -5.88 10.05
C PRO A 596 18.62 -6.24 11.41
N SER A 597 18.37 -5.43 12.44
CA SER A 597 18.74 -5.68 13.84
C SER A 597 18.04 -6.92 14.41
N VAL A 598 16.73 -7.06 14.18
CA VAL A 598 15.93 -8.21 14.63
C VAL A 598 16.35 -9.48 13.87
N GLY A 599 16.60 -9.38 12.56
CA GLY A 599 17.12 -10.50 11.75
C GLY A 599 18.49 -10.98 12.23
N ALA A 600 19.42 -10.05 12.50
CA ALA A 600 20.74 -10.35 13.05
C ALA A 600 20.66 -10.96 14.47
N ALA A 601 19.80 -10.43 15.34
CA ALA A 601 19.56 -10.98 16.67
C ALA A 601 18.98 -12.41 16.59
N CYS A 602 18.00 -12.62 15.71
CA CYS A 602 17.43 -13.94 15.44
C CYS A 602 18.50 -14.92 14.91
N ASN A 603 19.44 -14.48 14.07
CA ASN A 603 20.55 -15.32 13.60
C ASN A 603 21.42 -15.83 14.77
N VAL A 604 21.67 -15.01 15.79
CA VAL A 604 22.35 -15.47 17.01
C VAL A 604 21.45 -16.38 17.85
N ALA A 605 20.15 -16.09 17.96
CA ALA A 605 19.19 -17.01 18.60
C ALA A 605 19.17 -18.40 17.94
N MET A 606 19.31 -18.50 16.61
CA MET A 606 19.41 -19.79 15.92
C MET A 606 20.69 -20.59 16.25
N LYS A 607 21.71 -19.96 16.85
CA LYS A 607 22.91 -20.64 17.40
C LYS A 607 22.72 -21.08 18.85
N ILE A 608 21.81 -20.42 19.58
CA ILE A 608 21.38 -20.75 20.94
C ILE A 608 20.41 -21.94 20.93
N LEU A 609 19.54 -22.02 19.93
CA LEU A 609 18.43 -22.97 19.81
C LEU A 609 18.83 -24.30 19.15
N SER A 610 18.15 -25.39 19.52
CA SER A 610 18.41 -26.71 18.94
C SER A 610 17.73 -26.88 17.57
N PRO A 611 18.46 -27.28 16.50
CA PRO A 611 17.87 -27.59 15.19
C PRO A 611 16.86 -28.77 15.20
N LYS A 612 16.67 -29.46 16.32
CA LYS A 612 15.61 -30.46 16.51
C LYS A 612 14.22 -29.85 16.35
N LEU A 613 14.00 -28.61 16.81
CA LEU A 613 12.71 -27.90 16.72
C LEU A 613 12.29 -27.65 15.26
N ASP A 614 13.24 -27.60 14.32
CA ASP A 614 12.97 -27.45 12.89
C ASP A 614 12.29 -28.68 12.28
N ARG A 615 12.44 -29.85 12.90
CA ARG A 615 11.86 -31.12 12.44
C ARG A 615 10.40 -31.30 12.88
N LEU A 616 9.87 -30.39 13.70
CA LEU A 616 8.47 -30.41 14.12
C LEU A 616 7.56 -30.13 12.92
N SER A 617 6.70 -31.10 12.60
CA SER A 617 5.80 -31.06 11.43
C SER A 617 4.76 -29.93 11.47
N LEU A 618 4.00 -29.77 10.38
CA LEU A 618 2.86 -28.85 10.29
C LEU A 618 1.70 -29.13 11.27
N ARG A 619 1.77 -30.20 12.09
CA ARG A 619 0.87 -30.38 13.26
C ARG A 619 1.21 -29.43 14.42
N PHE A 620 2.39 -28.82 14.39
CA PHE A 620 2.80 -27.82 15.37
C PHE A 620 2.72 -26.42 14.75
N SER A 621 2.41 -25.45 15.59
CA SER A 621 2.29 -24.03 15.25
C SER A 621 3.55 -23.50 14.57
N LYS A 622 3.38 -22.61 13.59
CA LYS A 622 4.46 -22.00 12.81
C LYS A 622 4.22 -20.51 12.57
N ALA A 623 5.30 -19.75 12.53
CA ALA A 623 5.36 -18.46 11.88
C ALA A 623 6.22 -18.60 10.62
N ILE A 624 5.78 -17.99 9.52
CA ILE A 624 6.51 -17.92 8.26
C ILE A 624 6.59 -16.45 7.88
N TYR A 625 7.81 -15.95 7.71
CA TYR A 625 8.09 -14.60 7.22
C TYR A 625 8.94 -14.67 5.95
N GLY A 626 8.61 -13.84 4.97
CA GLY A 626 9.41 -13.66 3.76
C GLY A 626 9.34 -12.22 3.29
N GLU A 627 10.50 -11.61 3.06
CA GLU A 627 10.65 -10.26 2.52
C GLU A 627 11.41 -10.33 1.20
N SER A 628 10.99 -9.51 0.22
CA SER A 628 11.69 -9.25 -1.02
C SER A 628 11.77 -7.74 -1.22
N TYR A 629 12.93 -7.17 -0.91
CA TYR A 629 13.24 -5.76 -1.15
C TYR A 629 14.23 -5.63 -2.31
N SER A 630 13.99 -4.67 -3.20
CA SER A 630 14.80 -4.40 -4.39
C SER A 630 15.66 -3.15 -4.20
N TYR A 631 16.79 -3.10 -4.90
CA TYR A 631 17.67 -1.93 -4.95
C TYR A 631 16.94 -0.67 -5.46
N PHE A 632 15.83 -0.80 -6.19
CA PHE A 632 14.91 0.29 -6.56
C PHE A 632 14.17 0.97 -5.38
N MET A 633 14.43 0.60 -4.12
CA MET A 633 13.63 0.99 -2.94
C MET A 633 12.16 0.53 -2.96
N LEU A 634 11.88 -0.49 -3.78
CA LEU A 634 10.58 -1.16 -3.89
C LEU A 634 10.65 -2.52 -3.20
N GLY A 635 9.61 -2.92 -2.47
CA GLY A 635 9.55 -4.26 -1.92
C GLY A 635 8.21 -4.67 -1.35
N ALA A 636 8.14 -5.93 -0.93
CA ALA A 636 7.01 -6.47 -0.19
C ALA A 636 7.47 -7.51 0.82
N ALA A 637 6.76 -7.60 1.95
CA ALA A 637 6.85 -8.69 2.90
C ALA A 637 5.50 -9.41 3.03
N ALA A 638 5.57 -10.71 3.24
CA ALA A 638 4.42 -11.56 3.54
C ALA A 638 4.71 -12.38 4.80
N THR A 639 3.78 -12.34 5.73
CA THR A 639 3.84 -13.05 7.02
C THR A 639 2.63 -13.96 7.14
N ALA A 640 2.83 -15.20 7.56
CA ALA A 640 1.77 -16.14 7.84
C ALA A 640 1.98 -16.78 9.22
N PHE A 641 1.01 -16.61 10.11
CA PHE A 641 0.96 -17.25 11.42
C PHE A 641 -0.05 -18.39 11.37
N TYR A 642 0.40 -19.58 11.74
CA TYR A 642 -0.38 -20.82 11.80
C TYR A 642 -0.39 -21.29 13.25
N ILE A 643 -1.50 -21.04 13.95
CA ILE A 643 -1.69 -21.38 15.36
C ILE A 643 -2.50 -22.68 15.43
N ASN A 644 -1.88 -23.72 15.98
CA ASN A 644 -2.44 -25.04 16.11
C ASN A 644 -2.34 -25.55 17.56
N ASP A 645 -3.19 -26.51 17.90
CA ASP A 645 -3.22 -27.19 19.19
C ASP A 645 -2.97 -28.71 19.00
N ALA A 646 -2.71 -29.46 20.07
CA ALA A 646 -2.40 -30.88 20.01
C ALA A 646 -3.61 -31.77 19.65
N ALA A 647 -4.85 -31.31 19.90
CA ALA A 647 -6.06 -32.11 19.71
C ALA A 647 -6.73 -31.94 18.33
N THR A 648 -6.11 -31.21 17.39
CA THR A 648 -6.84 -30.61 16.25
C THR A 648 -6.70 -31.36 14.92
N PHE A 649 -7.69 -31.15 14.04
CA PHE A 649 -7.61 -31.50 12.61
C PHE A 649 -7.47 -30.27 11.70
N LEU A 650 -7.85 -29.09 12.20
CA LEU A 650 -7.74 -27.78 11.55
C LEU A 650 -6.93 -26.83 12.46
N PRO A 651 -6.26 -25.80 11.93
CA PRO A 651 -5.66 -24.75 12.74
C PRO A 651 -6.72 -24.00 13.55
N ARG A 652 -6.45 -23.79 14.85
CA ARG A 652 -7.28 -22.98 15.74
C ARG A 652 -7.36 -21.54 15.22
N SER A 653 -6.24 -20.97 14.74
CA SER A 653 -6.24 -19.75 13.95
C SER A 653 -5.16 -19.72 12.85
N VAL A 654 -5.46 -19.05 11.75
CA VAL A 654 -4.50 -18.67 10.69
C VAL A 654 -4.61 -17.18 10.45
N VAL A 655 -3.47 -16.48 10.42
CA VAL A 655 -3.41 -15.05 10.03
C VAL A 655 -2.41 -14.90 8.90
N ALA A 656 -2.78 -14.18 7.84
CA ALA A 656 -1.90 -13.79 6.75
C ALA A 656 -1.86 -12.26 6.63
N LYS A 657 -0.65 -11.68 6.72
CA LYS A 657 -0.37 -10.24 6.70
C LYS A 657 0.57 -9.91 5.55
N THR A 658 0.23 -8.95 4.71
CA THR A 658 1.12 -8.39 3.67
C THR A 658 1.48 -6.95 4.00
N ARG A 659 2.70 -6.55 3.65
CA ARG A 659 3.25 -5.21 3.87
C ARG A 659 4.02 -4.79 2.62
N ALA A 660 3.83 -3.56 2.14
CA ALA A 660 4.47 -3.03 0.94
C ALA A 660 5.43 -1.89 1.28
N PHE A 661 6.48 -1.74 0.46
CA PHE A 661 7.54 -0.75 0.64
C PHE A 661 7.73 0.03 -0.66
N PHE A 662 7.63 1.36 -0.55
CA PHE A 662 7.71 2.29 -1.68
C PHE A 662 8.31 3.61 -1.21
N ALA A 663 9.25 4.18 -1.97
CA ALA A 663 9.91 5.46 -1.65
C ALA A 663 10.39 5.60 -0.18
N GLY A 664 10.87 4.51 0.42
CA GLY A 664 11.31 4.45 1.81
C GLY A 664 10.20 4.69 2.86
N ALA A 665 8.93 4.59 2.47
CA ALA A 665 7.80 4.36 3.36
C ALA A 665 7.38 2.88 3.35
N ALA A 666 6.64 2.46 4.37
CA ALA A 666 6.09 1.12 4.53
C ALA A 666 4.60 1.20 4.91
N ALA A 667 3.78 0.27 4.43
CA ALA A 667 2.38 0.16 4.85
C ALA A 667 1.96 -1.31 4.96
N ASP A 668 1.25 -1.66 6.03
CA ASP A 668 0.53 -2.94 6.13
C ASP A 668 -0.63 -2.90 5.12
N VAL A 669 -0.63 -3.73 4.08
CA VAL A 669 -1.60 -3.61 2.96
C VAL A 669 -2.90 -4.35 3.29
N LEU A 670 -2.78 -5.64 3.62
CA LEU A 670 -3.91 -6.53 3.88
C LEU A 670 -3.52 -7.51 4.99
N GLU A 671 -4.35 -7.61 6.02
CA GLU A 671 -4.31 -8.69 7.00
C GLU A 671 -5.64 -9.44 6.97
N ILE A 672 -5.61 -10.76 6.84
CA ILE A 672 -6.79 -11.63 6.96
C ILE A 672 -6.50 -12.63 8.07
N GLY A 673 -7.34 -12.63 9.10
CA GLY A 673 -7.35 -13.65 10.15
C GLY A 673 -8.58 -14.53 10.07
N VAL A 674 -8.40 -15.82 10.29
CA VAL A 674 -9.46 -16.83 10.39
C VAL A 674 -9.25 -17.66 11.65
N ARG A 675 -10.33 -18.04 12.33
CA ARG A 675 -10.36 -18.81 13.58
C ARG A 675 -11.44 -19.89 13.47
N THR A 676 -11.20 -21.11 13.96
CA THR A 676 -12.08 -22.29 13.67
C THR A 676 -12.47 -23.17 14.86
N ASP A 677 -12.31 -22.72 16.10
CA ASP A 677 -12.50 -23.55 17.31
C ASP A 677 -13.88 -24.21 17.41
N GLY A 678 -14.98 -23.53 17.09
CA GLY A 678 -16.33 -24.14 17.16
C GLY A 678 -16.58 -25.20 16.07
N LEU A 679 -16.04 -24.99 14.87
CA LEU A 679 -16.01 -25.95 13.78
C LEU A 679 -15.15 -27.17 14.15
N GLN A 680 -14.04 -26.95 14.85
CA GLN A 680 -13.21 -28.03 15.36
C GLN A 680 -13.92 -28.80 16.49
N GLU A 681 -14.55 -28.11 17.45
CA GLU A 681 -15.28 -28.73 18.56
C GLU A 681 -16.46 -29.57 18.08
N THR A 682 -17.19 -29.11 17.06
CA THR A 682 -18.27 -29.90 16.42
C THR A 682 -17.76 -31.11 15.65
N LEU A 683 -16.64 -30.98 14.92
CA LEU A 683 -16.05 -32.12 14.20
C LEU A 683 -15.45 -33.17 15.15
N LEU A 684 -14.87 -32.77 16.29
CA LEU A 684 -14.36 -33.68 17.31
C LEU A 684 -15.47 -34.39 18.09
N LYS A 685 -16.61 -33.74 18.33
CA LYS A 685 -17.81 -34.36 18.93
C LYS A 685 -18.49 -35.40 18.04
N ASN A 686 -18.03 -35.58 16.79
CA ASN A 686 -18.61 -36.52 15.83
C ASN A 686 -17.66 -37.72 15.59
N PRO A 687 -17.75 -38.82 16.37
CA PRO A 687 -16.76 -39.91 16.34
C PRO A 687 -16.61 -40.56 14.96
N SER A 688 -17.65 -40.52 14.12
CA SER A 688 -17.65 -41.01 12.73
C SER A 688 -16.63 -40.32 11.79
N VAL A 689 -16.05 -39.19 12.19
CA VAL A 689 -15.07 -38.39 11.43
C VAL A 689 -13.61 -38.73 11.78
N LEU A 690 -13.36 -39.34 12.95
CA LEU A 690 -12.01 -39.73 13.38
C LEU A 690 -11.54 -41.00 12.66
N ASP A 691 -12.41 -42.01 12.57
CA ASP A 691 -12.05 -43.38 12.18
C ASP A 691 -12.10 -43.64 10.66
N SER A 692 -11.30 -42.89 9.89
CA SER A 692 -11.12 -43.18 8.45
C SER A 692 -9.83 -42.59 7.86
N ALA A 693 -9.08 -43.44 7.14
CA ALA A 693 -7.83 -43.07 6.47
C ALA A 693 -8.01 -42.38 5.10
N ASP A 694 -9.16 -42.52 4.43
CA ASP A 694 -9.40 -41.88 3.13
C ASP A 694 -9.88 -40.43 3.27
N ARG A 695 -9.20 -39.54 2.55
CA ARG A 695 -9.44 -38.09 2.56
C ARG A 695 -10.76 -37.69 1.90
N ILE A 696 -11.22 -38.42 0.87
CA ILE A 696 -12.47 -38.12 0.17
C ILE A 696 -13.67 -38.52 1.05
N THR A 697 -13.61 -39.71 1.65
CA THR A 697 -14.60 -40.22 2.60
C THR A 697 -14.68 -39.35 3.85
N LYS A 698 -13.52 -38.92 4.39
CA LYS A 698 -13.48 -37.96 5.51
C LYS A 698 -14.14 -36.63 5.13
N MET A 699 -13.89 -36.09 3.93
CA MET A 699 -14.53 -34.84 3.49
C MET A 699 -16.05 -34.98 3.28
N LYS A 700 -16.53 -36.11 2.72
CA LYS A 700 -17.97 -36.40 2.66
C LYS A 700 -18.62 -36.50 4.06
N ARG A 701 -17.91 -37.05 5.05
CA ARG A 701 -18.41 -37.11 6.44
C ARG A 701 -18.37 -35.76 7.15
N VAL A 702 -17.38 -34.90 6.88
CA VAL A 702 -17.35 -33.49 7.34
C VAL A 702 -18.57 -32.73 6.79
N ILE A 703 -18.88 -32.86 5.50
CA ILE A 703 -20.08 -32.24 4.89
C ILE A 703 -21.36 -32.79 5.53
N LYS A 704 -21.46 -34.11 5.79
CA LYS A 704 -22.62 -34.68 6.49
C LYS A 704 -22.74 -34.20 7.94
N ALA A 705 -21.65 -34.08 8.68
CA ALA A 705 -21.66 -33.52 10.04
C ALA A 705 -22.14 -32.06 10.04
N LEU A 706 -21.67 -31.25 9.09
CA LEU A 706 -22.11 -29.86 8.90
C LEU A 706 -23.61 -29.74 8.54
N SER A 707 -24.20 -30.74 7.89
CA SER A 707 -25.64 -30.72 7.58
C SER A 707 -26.55 -30.72 8.83
N HIS A 708 -26.02 -31.09 9.99
CA HIS A 708 -26.75 -31.10 11.27
C HIS A 708 -26.59 -29.81 12.10
N TRP A 709 -26.07 -28.71 11.53
CA TRP A 709 -25.74 -27.46 12.24
C TRP A 709 -26.82 -26.88 13.17
N ARG A 710 -28.11 -27.12 12.92
CA ARG A 710 -29.21 -26.62 13.76
C ARG A 710 -29.14 -27.06 15.24
N SER A 711 -28.44 -28.16 15.53
CA SER A 711 -28.23 -28.68 16.91
C SER A 711 -27.14 -27.96 17.70
N LEU A 712 -26.50 -26.93 17.13
CA LEU A 712 -25.50 -26.11 17.83
C LEU A 712 -26.11 -25.26 18.96
N PRO A 713 -25.39 -25.10 20.09
CA PRO A 713 -25.68 -24.06 21.07
C PRO A 713 -25.32 -22.68 20.51
N ASN A 714 -26.18 -21.68 20.73
CA ASN A 714 -26.07 -20.37 20.09
C ASN A 714 -24.79 -19.58 20.46
N ASN A 715 -24.23 -19.80 21.65
CA ASN A 715 -23.24 -18.91 22.27
C ASN A 715 -21.76 -19.17 21.86
N LYS A 716 -21.52 -19.91 20.77
CA LYS A 716 -20.16 -20.13 20.23
C LYS A 716 -20.17 -20.06 18.70
N PRO A 717 -19.37 -19.20 18.05
CA PRO A 717 -19.21 -19.24 16.60
C PRO A 717 -18.47 -20.49 16.15
N LEU A 718 -18.88 -21.07 15.02
CA LEU A 718 -18.18 -22.15 14.33
C LEU A 718 -16.81 -21.69 13.84
N ALA A 719 -16.80 -20.52 13.22
CA ALA A 719 -15.59 -19.83 12.79
C ALA A 719 -15.78 -18.33 12.97
N SER A 720 -14.69 -17.60 13.11
CA SER A 720 -14.71 -16.14 12.95
C SER A 720 -13.59 -15.71 12.02
N PHE A 721 -13.80 -14.59 11.32
CA PHE A 721 -12.79 -13.97 10.49
C PHE A 721 -12.74 -12.47 10.72
N TYR A 722 -11.60 -11.86 10.40
CA TYR A 722 -11.44 -10.42 10.33
C TYR A 722 -10.58 -10.03 9.14
N ILE A 723 -10.79 -8.80 8.66
CA ILE A 723 -10.01 -8.19 7.58
C ILE A 723 -9.50 -6.85 8.09
N LYS A 724 -8.19 -6.60 7.92
CA LYS A 724 -7.58 -5.29 8.08
C LYS A 724 -7.05 -4.79 6.75
N LEU A 725 -7.30 -3.52 6.45
CA LEU A 725 -6.62 -2.77 5.39
C LEU A 725 -5.81 -1.67 6.06
N PHE A 726 -4.61 -1.39 5.57
CA PHE A 726 -3.83 -0.24 6.05
C PHE A 726 -3.57 -0.23 7.57
N GLY A 727 -3.46 -1.42 8.18
CA GLY A 727 -3.29 -1.62 9.63
C GLY A 727 -4.56 -1.45 10.47
N GLN A 728 -5.68 -1.02 9.87
CA GLN A 728 -6.98 -0.80 10.52
C GLN A 728 -7.90 -1.98 10.27
N GLU A 729 -8.56 -2.49 11.31
CA GLU A 729 -9.59 -3.52 11.15
C GLU A 729 -10.88 -2.91 10.60
N ILE A 730 -11.30 -3.38 9.43
CA ILE A 730 -12.41 -2.79 8.64
C ILE A 730 -13.72 -3.56 8.80
N ALA A 731 -13.62 -4.86 9.10
CA ALA A 731 -14.74 -5.76 9.28
C ALA A 731 -14.25 -7.02 10.01
N PHE A 732 -15.10 -7.56 10.87
CA PHE A 732 -15.01 -8.93 11.36
C PHE A 732 -16.38 -9.60 11.25
N ALA A 733 -16.44 -10.92 11.37
CA ALA A 733 -17.71 -11.63 11.47
C ALA A 733 -17.55 -12.93 12.26
N ASN A 734 -18.59 -13.25 13.03
CA ASN A 734 -18.75 -14.50 13.76
C ASN A 734 -19.75 -15.38 13.01
N ILE A 735 -19.30 -16.50 12.44
CA ILE A 735 -20.18 -17.50 11.80
C ILE A 735 -20.78 -18.34 12.92
N ASP A 736 -21.83 -17.82 13.54
CA ASP A 736 -22.64 -18.49 14.55
C ASP A 736 -24.02 -18.88 13.98
N LYS A 737 -24.84 -19.52 14.82
CA LYS A 737 -26.19 -19.96 14.46
C LYS A 737 -27.13 -18.78 14.16
N PRO A 738 -27.21 -17.72 14.99
CA PRO A 738 -27.95 -16.49 14.64
C PRO A 738 -27.54 -15.85 13.30
N MET A 739 -26.26 -15.83 12.94
CA MET A 739 -25.80 -15.32 11.64
C MET A 739 -26.33 -16.19 10.48
N ILE A 740 -26.24 -17.52 10.62
CA ILE A 740 -26.75 -18.47 9.61
C ILE A 740 -28.27 -18.36 9.47
N GLU A 741 -29.00 -18.25 10.60
CA GLU A 741 -30.46 -18.10 10.62
C GLU A 741 -30.89 -16.77 9.99
N ARG A 742 -30.26 -15.64 10.35
CA ARG A 742 -30.49 -14.33 9.69
C ARG A 742 -30.14 -14.34 8.21
N ALA A 743 -29.06 -15.02 7.79
CA ALA A 743 -28.71 -15.14 6.38
C ALA A 743 -29.75 -15.96 5.59
N ILE A 744 -30.31 -16.99 6.20
CA ILE A 744 -31.43 -17.77 5.62
C ILE A 744 -32.70 -16.92 5.58
N GLU A 745 -33.01 -16.15 6.64
CA GLU A 745 -34.16 -15.23 6.67
C GLU A 745 -34.05 -14.12 5.63
N LEU A 746 -32.88 -13.51 5.45
CA LEU A 746 -32.63 -12.52 4.40
C LEU A 746 -32.77 -13.13 2.99
N ALA A 747 -32.29 -14.37 2.78
CA ALA A 747 -32.45 -15.08 1.51
C ALA A 747 -33.89 -15.61 1.27
N SER A 748 -34.68 -15.79 2.33
CA SER A 748 -36.02 -16.39 2.29
C SER A 748 -37.16 -15.39 2.57
N GLY A 749 -36.83 -14.14 2.87
CA GLY A 749 -37.79 -13.12 3.29
C GLY A 749 -38.83 -12.85 2.20
N PRO A 750 -40.09 -12.53 2.56
CA PRO A 750 -41.20 -12.46 1.60
C PRO A 750 -40.95 -11.43 0.49
N SER A 751 -40.26 -10.32 0.77
CA SER A 751 -39.83 -9.35 -0.25
C SER A 751 -38.78 -9.92 -1.20
N VAL A 752 -37.75 -10.59 -0.68
CA VAL A 752 -36.65 -11.17 -1.48
C VAL A 752 -37.11 -12.38 -2.28
N GLN A 753 -37.98 -13.23 -1.74
CA GLN A 753 -38.63 -14.30 -2.50
C GLN A 753 -39.58 -13.73 -3.55
N THR A 754 -40.48 -12.81 -3.21
CA THR A 754 -41.44 -12.27 -4.20
C THR A 754 -40.73 -11.49 -5.31
N TYR A 755 -39.73 -10.67 -4.98
CA TYR A 755 -38.93 -9.95 -5.96
C TYR A 755 -38.05 -10.91 -6.77
N GLY A 756 -37.34 -11.85 -6.14
CA GLY A 756 -36.49 -12.83 -6.80
C GLY A 756 -37.26 -13.77 -7.72
N ILE A 757 -38.44 -14.24 -7.31
CA ILE A 757 -39.34 -15.05 -8.13
C ILE A 757 -39.94 -14.21 -9.26
N LYS A 758 -40.30 -12.94 -9.03
CA LYS A 758 -40.76 -12.02 -10.09
C LYS A 758 -39.66 -11.79 -11.13
N VAL A 759 -38.43 -11.47 -10.70
CA VAL A 759 -37.27 -11.31 -11.58
C VAL A 759 -36.95 -12.61 -12.32
N LEU A 760 -37.04 -13.78 -11.67
CA LEU A 760 -36.84 -15.08 -12.32
C LEU A 760 -37.94 -15.37 -13.37
N LYS A 761 -39.21 -15.09 -13.06
CA LYS A 761 -40.32 -15.18 -14.02
C LYS A 761 -40.08 -14.26 -15.23
N THR A 762 -39.78 -12.98 -15.01
CA THR A 762 -39.43 -12.03 -16.08
C THR A 762 -38.21 -12.51 -16.89
N MET A 763 -37.15 -12.98 -16.24
CA MET A 763 -35.96 -13.50 -16.92
C MET A 763 -36.24 -14.71 -17.81
N LEU A 764 -37.20 -15.57 -17.44
CA LEU A 764 -37.60 -16.73 -18.23
C LEU A 764 -38.66 -16.40 -19.30
N LEU A 765 -39.46 -15.36 -19.11
CA LEU A 765 -40.53 -14.96 -20.04
C LEU A 765 -40.06 -13.96 -21.12
N SER A 766 -39.27 -12.94 -20.76
CA SER A 766 -38.78 -11.89 -21.67
C SER A 766 -37.26 -11.83 -21.81
N GLY A 767 -36.51 -12.47 -20.92
CA GLY A 767 -35.10 -12.17 -20.71
C GLY A 767 -34.89 -10.84 -19.98
N VAL A 768 -33.63 -10.54 -19.66
CA VAL A 768 -33.22 -9.27 -19.01
C VAL A 768 -31.83 -8.83 -19.49
N SER A 769 -31.61 -7.52 -19.58
CA SER A 769 -30.27 -6.92 -19.65
C SER A 769 -30.00 -6.17 -18.35
N PHE A 770 -28.86 -6.44 -17.72
CA PHE A 770 -28.39 -5.71 -16.55
C PHE A 770 -27.04 -5.05 -16.88
N ASN A 771 -26.90 -3.76 -16.55
CA ASN A 771 -25.65 -3.03 -16.73
C ASN A 771 -25.15 -2.64 -15.34
N TYR A 772 -24.01 -3.21 -14.93
CA TYR A 772 -23.35 -2.90 -13.67
C TYR A 772 -22.14 -2.00 -13.93
N THR A 773 -21.94 -0.98 -13.09
CA THR A 773 -20.75 -0.12 -13.10
C THR A 773 -20.23 0.05 -11.67
N MET A 774 -18.92 0.21 -11.50
CA MET A 774 -18.28 0.37 -10.19
C MET A 774 -17.00 1.22 -10.36
N PRO A 775 -17.07 2.54 -10.11
CA PRO A 775 -15.89 3.38 -10.00
C PRO A 775 -15.24 3.26 -8.62
N VAL A 776 -13.91 3.36 -8.55
CA VAL A 776 -13.14 3.32 -7.30
C VAL A 776 -11.92 4.24 -7.42
N MET A 777 -11.70 5.10 -6.42
CA MET A 777 -10.42 5.77 -6.21
C MET A 777 -9.56 4.88 -5.29
N PHE A 778 -8.39 4.45 -5.78
CA PHE A 778 -7.51 3.51 -5.08
C PHE A 778 -6.43 4.22 -4.27
N THR A 779 -5.99 5.38 -4.73
CA THR A 779 -4.91 6.14 -4.09
C THR A 779 -5.04 7.60 -4.46
N GLU A 780 -5.00 8.45 -3.45
CA GLU A 780 -4.56 9.82 -3.54
C GLU A 780 -3.46 9.97 -2.49
N VAL A 781 -2.26 10.32 -2.92
CA VAL A 781 -1.15 10.70 -2.04
C VAL A 781 -0.66 12.05 -2.53
N ARG A 782 -0.55 13.02 -1.63
CA ARG A 782 -0.05 14.37 -1.95
C ARG A 782 0.95 14.79 -0.87
N ARG A 783 2.04 15.44 -1.28
CA ARG A 783 2.97 16.15 -0.40
C ARG A 783 3.28 17.51 -0.99
N VAL A 784 3.03 18.56 -0.23
CA VAL A 784 3.21 19.96 -0.63
C VAL A 784 4.31 20.59 0.23
N ILE A 785 5.27 21.24 -0.41
CA ILE A 785 6.52 21.75 0.19
C ILE A 785 6.69 23.22 -0.21
N PRO A 786 6.95 24.14 0.74
CA PRO A 786 7.29 25.52 0.42
C PRO A 786 8.73 25.65 -0.09
N THR A 787 8.94 26.59 -1.00
CA THR A 787 10.28 26.98 -1.51
C THR A 787 10.74 28.29 -0.89
N SER A 788 12.03 28.60 -1.04
CA SER A 788 12.63 29.90 -0.67
C SER A 788 11.92 31.10 -1.30
N SER A 789 11.23 30.91 -2.43
CA SER A 789 10.53 31.96 -3.19
C SER A 789 9.17 32.37 -2.62
N GLY A 790 8.60 31.60 -1.67
CA GLY A 790 7.21 31.75 -1.24
C GLY A 790 6.19 30.97 -2.07
N LEU A 791 6.61 30.31 -3.15
CA LEU A 791 5.77 29.41 -3.95
C LEU A 791 5.88 27.96 -3.47
N LEU A 792 4.91 27.14 -3.84
CA LEU A 792 4.82 25.72 -3.50
C LEU A 792 5.36 24.79 -4.60
N VAL A 793 5.90 23.66 -4.18
CA VAL A 793 6.09 22.46 -5.01
C VAL A 793 5.25 21.32 -4.43
N GLU A 794 4.39 20.76 -5.27
CA GLU A 794 3.56 19.59 -4.98
C GLU A 794 4.20 18.32 -5.61
N LEU A 795 4.12 17.22 -4.87
CA LEU A 795 4.48 15.85 -5.27
C LEU A 795 3.25 14.97 -5.02
N SER A 796 2.62 14.46 -6.09
CA SER A 796 1.32 13.78 -5.95
C SER A 796 1.16 12.55 -6.83
N LEU A 797 0.36 11.60 -6.35
CA LEU A 797 0.01 10.35 -7.01
C LEU A 797 -1.50 10.11 -6.87
N PHE A 798 -2.21 10.19 -7.98
CA PHE A 798 -3.65 9.92 -8.07
C PHE A 798 -3.88 8.62 -8.84
N SER A 799 -4.80 7.77 -8.40
CA SER A 799 -5.12 6.52 -9.09
C SER A 799 -6.59 6.15 -8.93
N ALA A 800 -7.29 6.02 -10.06
CA ALA A 800 -8.69 5.61 -10.13
C ALA A 800 -8.88 4.51 -11.18
N ALA A 801 -9.90 3.68 -11.00
CA ALA A 801 -10.37 2.76 -12.03
C ALA A 801 -11.89 2.62 -12.01
N VAL A 802 -12.44 2.17 -13.13
CA VAL A 802 -13.86 1.93 -13.34
C VAL A 802 -14.00 0.54 -13.94
N ALA A 803 -14.75 -0.32 -13.26
CA ALA A 803 -15.21 -1.59 -13.80
C ALA A 803 -16.65 -1.45 -14.29
N ALA A 804 -17.00 -2.12 -15.38
CA ALA A 804 -18.37 -2.31 -15.82
C ALA A 804 -18.59 -3.74 -16.35
N ALA A 805 -19.83 -4.20 -16.30
CA ALA A 805 -20.25 -5.44 -16.93
C ALA A 805 -21.68 -5.31 -17.45
N VAL A 806 -21.86 -5.52 -18.75
CA VAL A 806 -23.19 -5.71 -19.35
C VAL A 806 -23.48 -7.20 -19.41
N VAL A 807 -24.62 -7.61 -18.85
CA VAL A 807 -25.09 -8.99 -18.79
C VAL A 807 -26.45 -9.09 -19.47
N LYS A 808 -26.48 -9.65 -20.68
CA LYS A 808 -27.70 -9.86 -21.49
C LYS A 808 -28.09 -11.35 -21.41
N ILE A 809 -29.19 -11.68 -20.73
CA ILE A 809 -29.71 -13.05 -20.57
C ILE A 809 -30.94 -13.22 -21.47
N LYS A 810 -30.84 -14.14 -22.44
CA LYS A 810 -31.93 -14.52 -23.35
C LYS A 810 -32.35 -15.97 -23.08
N PRO A 811 -33.57 -16.21 -22.57
CA PRO A 811 -34.10 -17.57 -22.43
C PRO A 811 -34.52 -18.13 -23.79
N THR A 812 -34.58 -19.45 -23.88
CA THR A 812 -35.25 -20.19 -24.94
C THR A 812 -35.81 -21.46 -24.30
N LEU A 813 -37.13 -21.52 -24.16
CA LEU A 813 -37.86 -22.61 -23.51
C LEU A 813 -38.44 -23.54 -24.57
N SER A 814 -38.47 -24.85 -24.30
CA SER A 814 -39.13 -25.82 -25.20
C SER A 814 -40.66 -25.74 -25.19
N GLN A 815 -41.25 -25.09 -24.18
CA GLN A 815 -42.68 -24.79 -24.08
C GLN A 815 -42.88 -23.35 -23.59
N ARG A 816 -43.90 -22.66 -24.11
CA ARG A 816 -44.21 -21.28 -23.71
C ARG A 816 -44.95 -21.29 -22.37
N LEU A 817 -44.30 -20.79 -21.32
CA LEU A 817 -44.90 -20.68 -19.99
C LEU A 817 -45.96 -19.55 -19.96
N PRO A 818 -47.10 -19.74 -19.26
CA PRO A 818 -48.02 -18.65 -18.91
C PRO A 818 -47.34 -17.60 -18.01
N GLU A 819 -47.87 -16.38 -17.96
CA GLU A 819 -47.27 -15.31 -17.13
C GLU A 819 -47.22 -15.66 -15.64
N ASP A 820 -48.24 -16.35 -15.12
CA ASP A 820 -48.26 -16.87 -13.75
C ASP A 820 -48.14 -18.41 -13.69
N PHE A 821 -46.98 -18.93 -14.07
CA PHE A 821 -46.66 -20.35 -13.90
C PHE A 821 -46.22 -20.70 -12.46
N PRO A 822 -46.55 -21.90 -11.93
CA PRO A 822 -45.98 -22.39 -10.68
C PRO A 822 -44.55 -22.91 -10.89
N LEU A 823 -43.63 -22.56 -10.00
CA LEU A 823 -42.19 -22.87 -10.12
C LEU A 823 -41.88 -24.37 -10.29
N SER A 824 -42.74 -25.27 -9.80
CA SER A 824 -42.62 -26.72 -9.99
C SER A 824 -42.57 -27.13 -11.47
N ARG A 825 -43.23 -26.39 -12.37
CA ARG A 825 -43.18 -26.66 -13.82
C ARG A 825 -41.77 -26.54 -14.42
N LEU A 826 -40.87 -25.76 -13.80
CA LEU A 826 -39.49 -25.62 -14.28
C LEU A 826 -38.71 -26.95 -14.20
N LEU A 827 -39.10 -27.85 -13.29
CA LEU A 827 -38.50 -29.18 -13.16
C LEU A 827 -38.83 -30.10 -14.35
N GLU A 828 -39.84 -29.75 -15.16
CA GLU A 828 -40.33 -30.54 -16.29
C GLU A 828 -39.94 -29.95 -17.66
N THR A 829 -39.34 -28.75 -17.70
CA THR A 829 -39.01 -28.01 -18.93
C THR A 829 -37.52 -28.02 -19.26
N ASP A 830 -37.19 -28.19 -20.54
CA ASP A 830 -35.88 -27.83 -21.07
C ASP A 830 -35.71 -26.31 -21.10
N ILE A 831 -34.71 -25.81 -20.39
CA ILE A 831 -34.36 -24.38 -20.34
C ILE A 831 -33.01 -24.21 -21.03
N LYS A 832 -32.98 -23.54 -22.19
CA LYS A 832 -31.73 -23.02 -22.76
C LYS A 832 -31.61 -21.54 -22.37
N LEU A 833 -30.48 -21.17 -21.78
CA LEU A 833 -30.11 -19.79 -21.48
C LEU A 833 -28.93 -19.40 -22.37
N GLU A 834 -29.09 -18.35 -23.18
CA GLU A 834 -27.97 -17.68 -23.84
C GLU A 834 -27.63 -16.41 -23.07
N THR A 835 -26.46 -16.40 -22.46
CA THR A 835 -25.94 -15.29 -21.67
C THR A 835 -24.75 -14.67 -22.38
N GLU A 836 -24.84 -13.38 -22.66
CA GLU A 836 -23.73 -12.56 -23.16
C GLU A 836 -23.23 -11.67 -22.01
N VAL A 837 -21.94 -11.75 -21.72
CA VAL A 837 -21.27 -11.03 -20.64
C VAL A 837 -20.13 -10.22 -21.24
N ASN A 838 -20.25 -8.89 -21.19
CA ASN A 838 -19.27 -7.96 -21.72
C ASN A 838 -18.65 -7.16 -20.56
N PRO A 839 -17.62 -7.70 -19.89
CA PRO A 839 -16.87 -7.00 -18.86
C PRO A 839 -15.87 -6.02 -19.50
N SER A 840 -15.78 -4.85 -18.90
CA SER A 840 -14.85 -3.77 -19.27
C SER A 840 -14.23 -3.17 -18.01
N TYR A 841 -12.96 -2.81 -18.10
CA TYR A 841 -12.20 -2.18 -17.03
C TYR A 841 -11.30 -1.09 -17.64
N ALA A 842 -11.27 0.09 -17.03
CA ALA A 842 -10.29 1.13 -17.34
C ALA A 842 -9.71 1.69 -16.03
N MET A 843 -8.40 1.91 -16.01
CA MET A 843 -7.64 2.45 -14.89
C MET A 843 -6.74 3.57 -15.41
N ALA A 844 -6.60 4.65 -14.63
CA ALA A 844 -5.61 5.68 -14.86
C ALA A 844 -4.90 6.06 -13.56
N THR A 845 -3.58 6.23 -13.66
CA THR A 845 -2.71 6.68 -12.57
C THR A 845 -1.88 7.86 -13.05
N TYR A 846 -1.80 8.90 -12.23
CA TYR A 846 -1.12 10.16 -12.52
C TYR A 846 -0.08 10.43 -11.42
N ALA A 847 1.19 10.37 -11.76
CA ALA A 847 2.26 10.88 -10.92
C ALA A 847 2.62 12.30 -11.37
N VAL A 848 2.67 13.25 -10.44
CA VAL A 848 2.78 14.69 -10.70
C VAL A 848 3.85 15.30 -9.82
N MET A 849 4.66 16.18 -10.38
CA MET A 849 5.58 17.05 -9.65
C MET A 849 5.57 18.47 -10.23
N GLY A 850 5.73 19.49 -9.40
CA GLY A 850 5.89 20.88 -9.84
C GLY A 850 5.05 21.86 -9.04
N THR A 851 4.77 23.03 -9.59
CA THR A 851 4.06 24.10 -8.89
C THR A 851 2.57 24.09 -9.24
N ASN A 852 1.74 23.96 -8.22
CA ASN A 852 0.27 24.03 -8.25
C ASN A 852 -0.14 25.29 -7.45
N THR A 853 -0.87 26.23 -8.06
CA THR A 853 -1.32 27.47 -7.41
C THR A 853 -2.74 27.86 -7.85
N PRO A 854 -3.45 28.73 -7.10
CA PRO A 854 -4.81 29.15 -7.47
C PRO A 854 -4.93 29.94 -8.78
N ILE A 855 -3.82 30.34 -9.40
CA ILE A 855 -3.78 31.18 -10.60
C ILE A 855 -3.03 30.54 -11.79
N TYR A 856 -2.10 29.62 -11.55
CA TYR A 856 -1.39 28.86 -12.58
C TYR A 856 -0.84 27.52 -12.06
N ASN A 857 -0.71 26.54 -12.95
CA ASN A 857 -0.07 25.24 -12.69
C ASN A 857 1.05 24.98 -13.71
N GLN A 858 2.25 24.63 -13.23
CA GLN A 858 3.43 24.29 -14.04
C GLN A 858 4.01 22.96 -13.56
N LEU A 859 3.76 21.88 -14.31
CA LEU A 859 3.88 20.51 -13.81
C LEU A 859 4.63 19.60 -14.80
N ILE A 860 5.36 18.61 -14.27
CA ILE A 860 5.69 17.36 -14.96
C ILE A 860 4.66 16.30 -14.56
N VAL A 861 4.08 15.60 -15.55
CA VAL A 861 3.04 14.59 -15.37
C VAL A 861 3.47 13.29 -16.06
N SER A 862 3.47 12.20 -15.30
CA SER A 862 3.54 10.83 -15.83
C SER A 862 2.16 10.19 -15.73
N ARG A 863 1.54 9.95 -16.88
CA ARG A 863 0.23 9.32 -17.03
C ARG A 863 0.40 7.85 -17.39
N VAL A 864 -0.15 6.97 -16.56
CA VAL A 864 -0.31 5.54 -16.87
C VAL A 864 -1.80 5.28 -17.13
N LYS A 865 -2.12 4.64 -18.25
CA LYS A 865 -3.46 4.11 -18.53
C LYS A 865 -3.39 2.59 -18.69
N PHE A 866 -4.46 1.92 -18.30
CA PHE A 866 -4.66 0.49 -18.55
C PHE A 866 -6.15 0.23 -18.83
N ASN A 867 -6.47 -0.38 -19.96
CA ASN A 867 -7.82 -0.81 -20.29
C ASN A 867 -7.86 -2.33 -20.56
N SER A 868 -9.03 -2.93 -20.34
CA SER A 868 -9.27 -4.34 -20.64
C SER A 868 -10.74 -4.61 -20.94
N THR A 869 -11.03 -5.32 -22.04
CA THR A 869 -12.36 -5.77 -22.44
C THR A 869 -12.33 -7.21 -22.92
N LEU A 870 -13.09 -8.10 -22.26
CA LEU A 870 -13.08 -9.54 -22.51
C LEU A 870 -14.50 -10.07 -22.77
N PRO A 871 -15.10 -9.80 -23.95
CA PRO A 871 -16.47 -10.22 -24.24
C PRO A 871 -16.60 -11.74 -24.27
N SER A 872 -17.71 -12.25 -23.74
CA SER A 872 -17.97 -13.68 -23.57
C SER A 872 -19.42 -14.03 -23.87
N LYS A 873 -19.65 -15.08 -24.65
CA LYS A 873 -20.98 -15.64 -24.89
C LYS A 873 -21.03 -17.08 -24.40
N ILE A 874 -21.92 -17.34 -23.45
CA ILE A 874 -22.09 -18.62 -22.77
C ILE A 874 -23.51 -19.10 -23.05
N SER A 875 -23.66 -20.29 -23.63
CA SER A 875 -24.95 -20.96 -23.73
C SER A 875 -25.01 -22.11 -22.74
N ALA A 876 -25.99 -22.11 -21.85
CA ALA A 876 -26.26 -23.20 -20.93
C ALA A 876 -27.60 -23.86 -21.31
N LYS A 877 -27.59 -25.14 -21.70
CA LYS A 877 -28.81 -25.95 -21.73
C LYS A 877 -28.93 -26.70 -20.39
N LEU A 878 -30.08 -26.57 -19.77
CA LEU A 878 -30.47 -27.21 -18.53
C LEU A 878 -31.71 -28.06 -18.79
N ASP A 879 -31.56 -29.38 -18.71
CA ASP A 879 -32.65 -30.35 -18.65
C ASP A 879 -32.68 -30.93 -17.23
N ILE A 880 -33.61 -30.41 -16.43
CA ILE A 880 -33.74 -30.77 -15.01
C ILE A 880 -34.30 -32.19 -14.84
N LYS A 881 -35.08 -32.66 -15.83
CA LYS A 881 -35.82 -33.92 -15.78
C LYS A 881 -34.93 -35.13 -16.05
N GLU A 882 -34.03 -35.03 -17.02
CA GLU A 882 -33.01 -36.04 -17.31
C GLU A 882 -31.70 -35.82 -16.54
N GLY A 883 -31.58 -34.71 -15.79
CA GLY A 883 -30.39 -34.35 -15.02
C GLY A 883 -29.19 -34.05 -15.91
N ASP A 884 -29.41 -33.39 -17.05
CA ASP A 884 -28.41 -33.08 -18.08
C ASP A 884 -28.10 -31.58 -18.13
N PHE A 885 -26.86 -31.25 -17.77
CA PHE A 885 -26.38 -29.88 -17.63
C PHE A 885 -25.27 -29.65 -18.67
N LYS A 886 -25.58 -28.92 -19.74
CA LYS A 886 -24.65 -28.65 -20.84
C LYS A 886 -24.29 -27.17 -20.90
N ILE A 887 -23.00 -26.85 -20.73
CA ILE A 887 -22.46 -25.49 -20.82
C ILE A 887 -21.52 -25.44 -22.03
N GLU A 888 -21.89 -24.60 -23.00
CA GLU A 888 -21.13 -24.30 -24.20
C GLU A 888 -20.64 -22.85 -24.14
N VAL A 889 -19.34 -22.65 -24.01
CA VAL A 889 -18.72 -21.32 -24.17
C VAL A 889 -18.43 -21.13 -25.66
N LEU A 890 -19.12 -20.16 -26.27
CA LEU A 890 -19.01 -19.86 -27.69
C LEU A 890 -17.83 -18.89 -27.94
N PRO A 891 -17.13 -19.04 -29.08
CA PRO A 891 -16.03 -18.16 -29.47
C PRO A 891 -16.60 -16.80 -29.90
N VAL A 892 -16.60 -15.82 -29.00
CA VAL A 892 -16.75 -14.43 -29.41
C VAL A 892 -15.50 -14.02 -30.21
N SER A 893 -15.70 -13.14 -31.20
CA SER A 893 -14.63 -12.35 -31.80
C SER A 893 -13.97 -11.50 -30.73
N ALA A 894 -12.76 -11.87 -30.32
CA ALA A 894 -11.99 -11.05 -29.39
C ALA A 894 -11.56 -9.76 -30.11
N PRO A 895 -11.66 -8.57 -29.47
CA PRO A 895 -11.20 -7.33 -30.07
C PRO A 895 -9.69 -7.35 -30.32
N GLU A 896 -9.23 -6.58 -31.32
CA GLU A 896 -7.82 -6.52 -31.72
C GLU A 896 -6.85 -6.08 -30.60
N ASN A 897 -7.37 -5.46 -29.54
CA ASN A 897 -6.69 -5.28 -28.27
C ASN A 897 -7.67 -5.70 -27.16
N ILE A 898 -7.41 -6.83 -26.49
CA ILE A 898 -8.19 -7.29 -25.34
C ILE A 898 -7.80 -6.48 -24.10
N THR A 899 -6.52 -6.17 -23.99
CA THR A 899 -5.93 -5.38 -22.91
C THR A 899 -4.87 -4.48 -23.53
N ALA A 900 -4.89 -3.18 -23.24
CA ALA A 900 -3.80 -2.27 -23.59
C ALA A 900 -3.40 -1.41 -22.39
N GLY A 901 -2.14 -1.02 -22.35
CA GLY A 901 -1.62 -0.06 -21.38
C GLY A 901 -0.69 0.93 -22.06
N SER A 902 -0.78 2.19 -21.65
CA SER A 902 0.13 3.25 -22.09
C SER A 902 0.79 3.94 -20.91
N VAL A 903 2.02 4.40 -21.11
CA VAL A 903 2.75 5.28 -20.19
C VAL A 903 3.26 6.47 -20.99
N GLU A 904 2.88 7.67 -20.59
CA GLU A 904 3.20 8.92 -21.29
C GLU A 904 3.73 9.93 -20.26
N THR A 905 4.85 10.59 -20.55
CA THR A 905 5.40 11.63 -19.67
C THR A 905 5.58 12.96 -20.41
N TYR A 906 4.92 13.99 -19.90
CA TYR A 906 4.78 15.29 -20.54
C TYR A 906 4.77 16.42 -19.51
N THR A 907 5.07 17.64 -19.94
CA THR A 907 5.01 18.85 -19.12
C THR A 907 3.74 19.64 -19.44
N VAL A 908 3.03 20.04 -18.39
CA VAL A 908 1.73 20.72 -18.48
C VAL A 908 1.85 22.14 -17.92
N ALA A 909 1.28 23.09 -18.65
CA ALA A 909 1.08 24.46 -18.21
C ALA A 909 -0.39 24.86 -18.35
N ARG A 910 -0.94 25.49 -17.31
CA ARG A 910 -2.31 26.01 -17.23
C ARG A 910 -2.34 27.31 -16.45
N ASN A 911 -3.30 28.18 -16.74
CA ASN A 911 -3.52 29.44 -16.03
C ASN A 911 -5.01 29.82 -15.97
N ILE A 912 -5.35 30.72 -15.05
CA ILE A 912 -6.72 31.20 -14.83
C ILE A 912 -7.26 32.08 -15.98
N GLU A 913 -6.39 32.54 -16.89
CA GLU A 913 -6.79 33.27 -18.09
C GLU A 913 -7.53 32.33 -19.06
N ASN A 914 -6.98 31.14 -19.31
CA ASN A 914 -7.54 30.11 -20.20
C ASN A 914 -7.59 28.74 -19.50
N PRO A 915 -8.49 28.54 -18.51
CA PRO A 915 -8.51 27.36 -17.64
C PRO A 915 -8.75 26.04 -18.39
N THR A 916 -9.41 26.10 -19.55
CA THR A 916 -9.74 24.97 -20.43
C THR A 916 -8.67 24.64 -21.47
N VAL A 917 -7.61 25.45 -21.59
CA VAL A 917 -6.56 25.28 -22.61
C VAL A 917 -5.27 24.82 -21.96
N GLU A 918 -5.01 23.51 -22.02
CA GLU A 918 -3.78 22.92 -21.50
C GLU A 918 -2.64 23.02 -22.54
N LYS A 919 -1.54 23.67 -22.18
CA LYS A 919 -0.29 23.59 -22.97
C LYS A 919 0.46 22.34 -22.55
N ILE A 920 0.53 21.35 -23.44
CA ILE A 920 1.18 20.06 -23.21
C ILE A 920 2.36 19.90 -24.16
N THR A 921 3.56 19.73 -23.59
CA THR A 921 4.80 19.42 -24.34
C THR A 921 5.34 18.05 -23.93
N PRO A 922 5.69 17.14 -24.86
CA PRO A 922 6.35 15.89 -24.51
C PRO A 922 7.77 16.16 -23.97
N ILE A 923 8.25 15.35 -23.02
CA ILE A 923 9.60 15.55 -22.46
C ILE A 923 10.70 15.30 -23.49
N LEU A 924 10.45 14.38 -24.43
CA LEU A 924 11.34 14.10 -25.55
C LEU A 924 10.93 14.94 -26.78
N PRO A 925 11.86 15.65 -27.44
CA PRO A 925 11.54 16.48 -28.60
C PRO A 925 11.27 15.63 -29.86
N SER A 926 10.12 15.87 -30.51
CA SER A 926 9.55 15.04 -31.57
C SER A 926 10.17 15.21 -32.97
N LYS A 927 11.50 15.09 -33.09
CA LYS A 927 12.25 15.02 -34.37
C LYS A 927 13.29 13.89 -34.28
N VAL A 928 13.44 12.98 -35.25
CA VAL A 928 12.85 12.86 -36.60
C VAL A 928 12.26 11.45 -36.78
N LEU A 929 11.10 11.33 -37.43
CA LEU A 929 10.50 10.05 -37.80
C LEU A 929 10.39 9.95 -39.33
N GLU A 930 11.50 9.63 -39.99
CA GLU A 930 11.44 9.09 -41.35
C GLU A 930 10.85 7.68 -41.28
N SER A 931 9.82 7.42 -42.08
CA SER A 931 9.06 6.17 -42.05
C SER A 931 9.81 5.05 -42.78
N PHE A 932 10.82 4.47 -42.13
CA PHE A 932 11.54 3.32 -42.67
C PHE A 932 10.62 2.09 -42.77
N PRO A 933 10.55 1.41 -43.93
CA PRO A 933 9.74 0.21 -44.09
C PRO A 933 10.29 -0.93 -43.24
N ILE A 934 9.38 -1.73 -42.66
CA ILE A 934 9.71 -2.79 -41.70
C ILE A 934 10.59 -3.87 -42.37
N GLN A 935 11.88 -3.88 -42.07
CA GLN A 935 12.74 -5.04 -42.27
C GLN A 935 12.79 -5.89 -40.99
N ILE A 936 12.56 -7.20 -41.14
CA ILE A 936 12.62 -8.17 -40.05
C ILE A 936 14.10 -8.49 -39.77
N LEU A 937 14.75 -7.67 -38.94
CA LEU A 937 16.16 -7.86 -38.60
C LEU A 937 16.36 -9.05 -37.65
N SER A 938 16.89 -10.15 -38.18
CA SER A 938 17.41 -11.25 -37.37
C SER A 938 18.77 -10.85 -36.77
N ASN A 939 18.90 -10.90 -35.43
CA ASN A 939 20.11 -10.70 -34.62
C ASN A 939 21.43 -10.38 -35.35
N LYS A 940 21.92 -9.14 -35.19
CA LYS A 940 23.36 -8.84 -35.11
C LYS A 940 23.60 -7.54 -34.37
N ASP A 941 24.72 -7.46 -33.67
CA ASP A 941 25.12 -6.30 -32.87
C ASP A 941 25.65 -5.16 -33.76
N SER A 942 25.16 -3.94 -33.56
CA SER A 942 25.83 -2.71 -33.98
C SER A 942 25.54 -1.58 -32.98
N SER A 943 26.54 -0.73 -32.73
CA SER A 943 26.46 0.34 -31.73
C SER A 943 26.52 1.72 -32.38
N SER A 944 25.36 2.35 -32.55
CA SER A 944 25.19 3.76 -32.93
C SER A 944 24.15 4.42 -32.00
N ALA A 945 24.28 5.72 -31.75
CA ALA A 945 23.42 6.46 -30.84
C ALA A 945 22.20 7.05 -31.57
N GLU A 946 21.19 6.21 -31.82
CA GLU A 946 19.96 6.58 -32.53
C GLU A 946 18.70 6.15 -31.76
N VAL A 947 17.60 6.90 -31.94
CA VAL A 947 16.33 6.70 -31.20
C VAL A 947 15.67 5.38 -31.62
N SER A 948 15.95 4.33 -30.85
CA SER A 948 15.62 2.96 -31.20
C SER A 948 14.17 2.60 -30.83
N LEU A 949 13.25 2.75 -31.80
CA LEU A 949 11.85 2.31 -31.67
C LEU A 949 11.75 0.78 -31.61
N LEU A 950 11.99 0.20 -30.43
CA LEU A 950 11.96 -1.23 -30.18
C LEU A 950 10.53 -1.80 -30.19
N THR A 951 10.02 -2.06 -31.40
CA THR A 951 8.70 -2.68 -31.61
C THR A 951 8.81 -4.21 -31.44
N LEU A 952 8.63 -4.69 -30.21
CA LEU A 952 8.89 -6.09 -29.86
C LEU A 952 7.57 -6.89 -29.86
N THR A 953 7.35 -7.68 -30.91
CA THR A 953 6.18 -8.56 -31.03
C THR A 953 6.54 -10.00 -30.68
N LYS A 954 5.77 -10.63 -29.79
CA LYS A 954 5.89 -12.07 -29.48
C LYS A 954 4.57 -12.79 -29.72
N PHE A 955 4.69 -13.97 -30.34
CA PHE A 955 3.60 -14.93 -30.52
C PHE A 955 3.84 -16.14 -29.61
N VAL A 956 2.83 -16.53 -28.83
CA VAL A 956 2.86 -17.80 -28.08
C VAL A 956 1.65 -18.65 -28.50
N PRO A 957 1.86 -19.90 -28.99
CA PRO A 957 0.76 -20.78 -29.39
C PRO A 957 0.06 -21.33 -28.14
N PHE A 958 -1.25 -21.09 -28.04
CA PHE A 958 -2.06 -21.60 -26.94
C PHE A 958 -2.65 -22.98 -27.27
N PHE A 959 -3.02 -23.77 -26.25
CA PHE A 959 -3.59 -25.13 -26.39
C PHE A 959 -4.91 -25.21 -27.20
N VAL A 960 -5.47 -24.08 -27.64
CA VAL A 960 -6.79 -23.94 -28.28
C VAL A 960 -6.68 -23.26 -29.66
N LYS A 961 -5.56 -23.47 -30.39
CA LYS A 961 -5.35 -23.00 -31.78
C LYS A 961 -5.68 -21.51 -32.03
N ARG A 962 -5.24 -20.66 -31.11
CA ARG A 962 -5.21 -19.20 -31.26
C ARG A 962 -3.80 -18.72 -30.98
N TYR A 963 -3.37 -17.66 -31.66
CA TYR A 963 -2.15 -16.95 -31.28
C TYR A 963 -2.48 -15.99 -30.13
N SER A 964 -1.60 -15.94 -29.15
CA SER A 964 -1.54 -14.79 -28.24
C SER A 964 -0.44 -13.86 -28.73
N CYS A 965 -0.84 -12.62 -29.00
CA CYS A 965 -0.02 -11.58 -29.61
C CYS A 965 0.25 -10.50 -28.57
N PHE A 966 1.52 -10.28 -28.24
CA PHE A 966 1.93 -9.17 -27.37
C PHE A 966 2.74 -8.19 -28.21
N LYS A 967 2.20 -6.98 -28.42
CA LYS A 967 2.86 -5.86 -29.11
C LYS A 967 3.36 -4.89 -28.04
N VAL A 968 4.62 -4.47 -28.14
CA VAL A 968 5.17 -3.38 -27.32
C VAL A 968 5.93 -2.43 -28.23
N ALA A 969 5.71 -1.12 -28.07
CA ALA A 969 6.52 -0.05 -28.63
C ALA A 969 6.93 0.91 -27.51
N THR A 970 8.20 1.31 -27.48
CA THR A 970 8.76 2.19 -26.45
C THR A 970 9.68 3.24 -27.06
N GLU A 971 9.45 4.49 -26.67
CA GLU A 971 10.33 5.64 -26.84
C GLU A 971 10.60 6.19 -25.43
N ASN A 972 11.85 6.23 -24.96
CA ASN A 972 12.16 6.68 -23.60
C ASN A 972 13.53 7.34 -23.48
N ALA A 973 13.77 8.03 -22.36
CA ALA A 973 14.99 8.78 -22.08
C ALA A 973 16.23 7.91 -21.75
N ALA A 974 16.16 6.58 -21.89
CA ALA A 974 17.24 5.67 -21.49
C ALA A 974 18.55 5.84 -22.30
N PHE A 975 18.47 6.48 -23.49
CA PHE A 975 19.66 6.87 -24.27
C PHE A 975 20.51 7.96 -23.60
N ILE A 976 19.94 8.70 -22.64
CA ILE A 976 20.67 9.68 -21.82
C ILE A 976 21.35 8.96 -20.66
N HIS A 977 20.55 8.28 -19.84
CA HIS A 977 20.99 7.54 -18.66
C HIS A 977 20.19 6.24 -18.53
N ASP A 978 20.86 5.08 -18.63
CA ASP A 978 20.20 3.77 -18.60
C ASP A 978 19.75 3.38 -17.18
N THR A 979 18.66 4.00 -16.72
CA THR A 979 18.15 3.95 -15.34
C THR A 979 16.63 3.76 -15.32
N ALA A 980 16.06 3.31 -14.20
CA ALA A 980 14.63 2.99 -14.15
C ALA A 980 13.71 4.20 -14.41
N LEU A 981 14.03 5.39 -13.88
CA LEU A 981 13.21 6.58 -14.16
C LEU A 981 13.27 6.97 -15.64
N TYR A 982 14.45 6.95 -16.25
CA TYR A 982 14.65 7.36 -17.65
C TYR A 982 14.12 6.31 -18.63
N ARG A 983 14.11 5.03 -18.25
CA ARG A 983 13.37 3.96 -18.95
C ARG A 983 11.86 4.08 -18.84
N MET A 984 11.34 4.80 -17.83
CA MET A 984 9.90 5.08 -17.69
C MET A 984 9.48 6.37 -18.42
N ILE A 985 10.32 7.40 -18.39
CA ILE A 985 10.01 8.70 -18.98
C ILE A 985 10.06 8.66 -20.51
N GLY A 986 8.93 8.99 -21.15
CA GLY A 986 8.76 9.01 -22.60
C GLY A 986 7.35 8.64 -23.05
N SER A 987 7.23 7.77 -24.05
CA SER A 987 5.99 7.20 -24.56
C SER A 987 6.13 5.68 -24.72
N GLN A 988 5.25 4.92 -24.08
CA GLN A 988 5.29 3.46 -24.09
C GLN A 988 3.88 2.92 -24.29
N ASN A 989 3.71 2.04 -25.27
CA ASN A 989 2.43 1.41 -25.58
C ASN A 989 2.60 -0.11 -25.63
N ALA A 990 1.83 -0.82 -24.81
CA ALA A 990 1.79 -2.28 -24.79
C ALA A 990 0.35 -2.75 -25.01
N SER A 991 0.15 -3.70 -25.92
CA SER A 991 -1.15 -4.34 -26.10
C SER A 991 -1.07 -5.86 -26.22
N PHE A 992 -2.13 -6.50 -25.72
CA PHE A 992 -2.33 -7.92 -25.75
C PHE A 992 -3.60 -8.24 -26.53
N SER A 993 -3.49 -9.18 -27.47
CA SER A 993 -4.62 -9.65 -28.27
C SER A 993 -4.55 -11.13 -28.57
N ILE A 994 -5.68 -11.69 -29.00
CA ILE A 994 -5.80 -13.11 -29.33
C ILE A 994 -6.41 -13.22 -30.72
N THR A 995 -5.59 -13.55 -31.71
CA THR A 995 -6.03 -13.77 -33.09
C THR A 995 -6.30 -15.26 -33.36
N PRO A 996 -7.30 -15.60 -34.19
CA PRO A 996 -7.48 -16.97 -34.67
C PRO A 996 -6.31 -17.39 -35.57
N ILE A 997 -6.08 -18.70 -35.70
CA ILE A 997 -5.18 -19.23 -36.73
C ILE A 997 -6.00 -19.41 -38.02
N GLU A 998 -5.49 -18.90 -39.13
CA GLU A 998 -6.12 -19.04 -40.44
C GLU A 998 -6.32 -20.53 -40.80
N GLY A 999 -7.50 -20.86 -41.36
CA GLY A 999 -7.85 -22.20 -41.81
C GLY A 999 -8.41 -23.17 -40.75
N GLU A 1000 -8.32 -22.90 -39.44
CA GLU A 1000 -8.93 -23.76 -38.41
C GLU A 1000 -9.60 -22.99 -37.25
N ALA A 1001 -10.90 -22.72 -37.39
CA ALA A 1001 -11.71 -22.18 -36.31
C ALA A 1001 -11.95 -23.21 -35.18
N VAL A 1002 -11.96 -22.75 -33.93
CA VAL A 1002 -12.49 -23.50 -32.77
C VAL A 1002 -13.87 -22.94 -32.43
N GLU A 1003 -14.91 -23.70 -32.78
CA GLU A 1003 -16.31 -23.24 -32.84
C GLU A 1003 -17.04 -23.20 -31.50
N ARG A 1004 -16.57 -23.94 -30.48
CA ARG A 1004 -17.07 -23.91 -29.09
C ARG A 1004 -16.17 -24.69 -28.14
N LEU A 1005 -16.25 -24.35 -26.85
CA LEU A 1005 -15.78 -25.19 -25.74
C LEU A 1005 -16.99 -25.77 -25.01
N GLU A 1006 -17.06 -27.09 -24.93
CA GLU A 1006 -18.23 -27.82 -24.43
C GLU A 1006 -17.91 -28.58 -23.13
N MET A 1007 -18.74 -28.38 -22.10
CA MET A 1007 -18.74 -29.13 -20.85
C MET A 1007 -20.15 -29.66 -20.59
N GLU A 1008 -20.30 -30.98 -20.48
CA GLU A 1008 -21.58 -31.65 -20.23
C GLU A 1008 -21.49 -32.52 -18.97
N VAL A 1009 -22.44 -32.35 -18.06
CA VAL A 1009 -22.51 -33.05 -16.77
C VAL A 1009 -23.88 -33.72 -16.65
N LYS A 1010 -23.90 -35.05 -16.65
CA LYS A 1010 -25.11 -35.85 -16.39
C LYS A 1010 -25.10 -36.43 -14.98
N VAL A 1011 -26.25 -36.39 -14.31
CA VAL A 1011 -26.43 -36.86 -12.93
C VAL A 1011 -27.55 -37.89 -12.86
N GLY A 1012 -27.37 -38.96 -12.07
CA GLY A 1012 -28.35 -40.05 -11.93
C GLY A 1012 -27.96 -41.33 -12.69
N ALA A 1013 -28.89 -42.29 -12.79
CA ALA A 1013 -28.60 -43.63 -13.31
C ALA A 1013 -28.04 -43.63 -14.75
N LYS A 1014 -28.60 -42.77 -15.62
CA LYS A 1014 -28.18 -42.60 -17.04
C LYS A 1014 -26.75 -42.07 -17.20
N ALA A 1015 -26.13 -41.52 -16.16
CA ALA A 1015 -24.72 -41.12 -16.21
C ALA A 1015 -23.78 -42.31 -16.43
N ALA A 1016 -24.13 -43.51 -15.94
CA ALA A 1016 -23.35 -44.72 -16.16
C ALA A 1016 -23.35 -45.16 -17.64
N GLU A 1017 -24.49 -45.06 -18.32
CA GLU A 1017 -24.62 -45.43 -19.74
C GLU A 1017 -23.71 -44.57 -20.63
N LYS A 1018 -23.56 -43.28 -20.31
CA LYS A 1018 -22.67 -42.40 -21.09
C LYS A 1018 -21.20 -42.73 -20.87
N ILE A 1019 -20.79 -43.12 -19.66
CA ILE A 1019 -19.43 -43.62 -19.39
C ILE A 1019 -19.17 -44.89 -20.24
N ILE A 1020 -20.12 -45.82 -20.28
CA ILE A 1020 -20.04 -47.05 -21.09
C ILE A 1020 -19.95 -46.71 -22.60
N LYS A 1021 -20.78 -45.79 -23.10
CA LYS A 1021 -20.67 -45.31 -24.49
C LYS A 1021 -19.33 -44.62 -24.78
N GLN A 1022 -18.74 -43.90 -23.82
CA GLN A 1022 -17.45 -43.23 -24.03
C GLN A 1022 -16.26 -44.21 -24.03
N ILE A 1023 -16.38 -45.36 -23.36
CA ILE A 1023 -15.42 -46.47 -23.45
C ILE A 1023 -15.48 -47.11 -24.85
N ASN A 1024 -16.69 -47.32 -25.40
CA ASN A 1024 -16.88 -47.95 -26.71
C ASN A 1024 -16.64 -47.02 -27.90
N LEU A 1025 -16.84 -45.71 -27.76
CA LEU A 1025 -16.59 -44.71 -28.82
C LEU A 1025 -15.11 -44.34 -29.00
N ASN A 1026 -14.22 -44.86 -28.16
CA ASN A 1026 -12.80 -44.53 -28.19
C ASN A 1026 -12.02 -45.50 -29.10
N ASP A 1027 -12.40 -45.58 -30.38
CA ASP A 1027 -11.91 -46.59 -31.34
C ASP A 1027 -10.48 -46.33 -31.87
N GLY A 1028 -9.59 -45.94 -30.97
CA GLY A 1028 -8.14 -46.06 -31.12
C GLY A 1028 -7.62 -47.45 -30.71
N ALA A 1029 -8.49 -48.39 -30.36
CA ALA A 1029 -8.12 -49.74 -29.93
C ALA A 1029 -7.27 -50.45 -31.00
N ALA A 1030 -7.66 -50.36 -32.27
CA ALA A 1030 -6.91 -50.92 -33.40
C ALA A 1030 -5.52 -50.27 -33.60
N THR A 1031 -5.38 -48.96 -33.38
CA THR A 1031 -4.08 -48.25 -33.52
C THR A 1031 -3.15 -48.45 -32.33
N VAL A 1032 -3.68 -48.75 -31.15
CA VAL A 1032 -2.90 -49.18 -29.98
C VAL A 1032 -2.52 -50.66 -30.08
N LEU A 1033 -3.44 -51.53 -30.49
CA LEU A 1033 -3.18 -52.96 -30.70
C LEU A 1033 -2.21 -53.21 -31.86
N SER A 1034 -2.26 -52.47 -32.97
CA SER A 1034 -1.27 -52.61 -34.04
C SER A 1034 0.13 -52.12 -33.65
N LYS A 1035 0.24 -51.10 -32.78
CA LYS A 1035 1.53 -50.69 -32.19
C LYS A 1035 2.04 -51.72 -31.16
N LEU A 1036 1.17 -52.28 -30.32
CA LEU A 1036 1.52 -53.39 -29.43
C LEU A 1036 1.91 -54.64 -30.21
N ASN A 1037 1.22 -54.98 -31.29
CA ASN A 1037 1.57 -56.11 -32.15
C ASN A 1037 2.90 -55.88 -32.87
N LYS A 1038 3.26 -54.65 -33.29
CA LYS A 1038 4.63 -54.37 -33.78
C LYS A 1038 5.69 -54.55 -32.69
N ILE A 1039 5.40 -54.22 -31.43
CA ILE A 1039 6.32 -54.41 -30.29
C ILE A 1039 6.41 -55.91 -29.91
N LEU A 1040 5.32 -56.67 -30.00
CA LEU A 1040 5.25 -58.09 -29.65
C LEU A 1040 5.78 -59.01 -30.77
N ALA A 1041 5.58 -58.65 -32.05
CA ALA A 1041 6.18 -59.34 -33.19
C ALA A 1041 7.70 -59.17 -33.25
N SER A 1042 8.23 -58.05 -32.73
CA SER A 1042 9.67 -57.84 -32.56
C SER A 1042 10.36 -58.82 -31.58
N ASN A 1043 9.62 -59.73 -30.95
CA ASN A 1043 10.12 -60.57 -29.86
C ASN A 1043 9.67 -62.05 -29.94
N LYS A 1044 9.34 -62.56 -31.14
CA LYS A 1044 9.02 -63.98 -31.39
C LYS A 1044 9.63 -64.53 -32.69
N ASN A 1045 10.90 -64.91 -32.58
CA ASN A 1045 11.67 -65.90 -33.38
C ASN A 1045 13.01 -66.02 -32.61
N HIS A 1046 13.48 -67.14 -32.04
CA HIS A 1046 13.10 -68.57 -32.09
C HIS A 1046 13.58 -69.27 -30.79
N THR A 1047 13.07 -70.40 -30.27
CA THR A 1047 11.72 -71.03 -30.24
C THR A 1047 11.73 -72.17 -29.19
N LEU A 1048 10.61 -72.43 -28.48
CA LEU A 1048 10.31 -73.64 -27.67
C LEU A 1048 11.18 -73.85 -26.39
N SER A 1049 10.80 -74.64 -25.37
CA SER A 1049 9.65 -75.54 -25.17
C SER A 1049 9.03 -75.43 -23.74
N SER A 1050 8.13 -76.34 -23.37
CA SER A 1050 7.23 -76.26 -22.19
C SER A 1050 7.64 -77.12 -20.98
N SER A 1051 7.33 -76.67 -19.75
CA SER A 1051 6.37 -77.36 -18.85
C SER A 1051 6.25 -76.70 -17.47
N SER A 1052 5.29 -77.18 -16.68
CA SER A 1052 4.80 -76.65 -15.39
C SER A 1052 5.68 -76.92 -14.17
N SER A 1053 5.76 -75.96 -13.24
CA SER A 1053 5.29 -76.12 -11.85
C SER A 1053 5.48 -74.82 -11.04
N SER A 1054 5.06 -74.81 -9.77
CA SER A 1054 4.81 -73.59 -8.99
C SER A 1054 5.83 -73.31 -7.88
N SER A 1055 5.72 -72.09 -7.34
CA SER A 1055 6.00 -71.71 -5.95
C SER A 1055 7.45 -71.67 -5.42
N SER A 1056 7.78 -70.44 -4.98
CA SER A 1056 8.46 -70.08 -3.72
C SER A 1056 9.99 -70.11 -3.56
N SER A 1057 10.49 -68.90 -3.29
CA SER A 1057 11.44 -68.50 -2.21
C SER A 1057 12.97 -68.69 -2.33
N SER A 1058 13.64 -67.76 -1.64
CA SER A 1058 14.93 -67.89 -0.93
C SER A 1058 16.20 -68.30 -1.70
N SER A 1059 16.91 -67.27 -2.18
CA SER A 1059 18.31 -66.90 -1.79
C SER A 1059 19.50 -67.85 -1.98
N SER A 1060 20.69 -67.25 -2.11
CA SER A 1060 22.04 -67.85 -2.32
C SER A 1060 22.23 -68.49 -3.72
N LYS A 1061 23.34 -68.36 -4.47
CA LYS A 1061 24.78 -68.04 -4.31
C LYS A 1061 25.73 -69.24 -4.53
N HIS A 1062 26.04 -69.48 -5.81
CA HIS A 1062 27.36 -69.84 -6.37
C HIS A 1062 27.99 -71.25 -6.17
N PHE A 1063 28.97 -71.50 -7.06
CA PHE A 1063 29.83 -72.69 -7.26
C PHE A 1063 29.12 -73.90 -7.88
N TYR A 1064 29.71 -74.69 -8.79
CA TYR A 1064 31.03 -74.68 -9.47
C TYR A 1064 30.85 -74.44 -11.00
N LYS A 1065 31.83 -74.46 -11.93
CA LYS A 1065 33.14 -75.14 -12.04
C LYS A 1065 34.01 -74.46 -13.13
N SER A 1066 35.35 -74.58 -13.03
CA SER A 1066 36.41 -74.47 -14.08
C SER A 1066 36.23 -73.59 -15.33
N SER A 1067 37.19 -72.81 -15.81
CA SER A 1067 38.55 -72.37 -15.38
C SER A 1067 39.06 -71.38 -16.48
N SER A 1068 40.17 -70.63 -16.40
CA SER A 1068 41.33 -70.54 -15.49
C SER A 1068 41.61 -69.02 -15.21
N PHE A 1069 42.79 -68.45 -14.91
CA PHE A 1069 44.18 -68.89 -14.66
C PHE A 1069 44.83 -67.89 -13.65
N SER A 1070 46.14 -68.02 -13.44
CA SER A 1070 47.12 -67.09 -12.81
C SER A 1070 46.76 -65.59 -12.70
N SER A 1071 46.98 -64.89 -11.58
CA SER A 1071 47.56 -65.25 -10.25
C SER A 1071 47.32 -64.10 -9.22
N PHE A 1072 47.75 -64.06 -7.94
CA PHE A 1072 48.62 -64.96 -7.15
C PHE A 1072 48.24 -65.03 -5.63
N SER A 1073 49.09 -64.56 -4.70
CA SER A 1073 49.14 -64.83 -3.24
C SER A 1073 49.43 -63.53 -2.40
N HIS A 1074 49.33 -63.43 -1.06
CA HIS A 1074 49.39 -64.40 0.08
C HIS A 1074 48.54 -63.96 1.33
N GLN A 1075 47.88 -64.93 2.02
CA GLN A 1075 47.71 -65.22 3.49
C GLN A 1075 47.59 -64.12 4.61
N SER A 1076 46.95 -64.30 5.80
CA SER A 1076 46.10 -65.39 6.40
C SER A 1076 45.43 -65.06 7.78
N SER A 1077 44.34 -65.78 8.17
CA SER A 1077 43.86 -66.17 9.55
C SER A 1077 43.36 -65.08 10.58
N THR A 1078 42.64 -65.25 11.73
CA THR A 1078 41.68 -66.20 12.44
C THR A 1078 41.21 -65.52 13.78
N SER A 1079 40.22 -65.91 14.64
CA SER A 1079 38.92 -66.65 14.62
C SER A 1079 38.19 -66.60 16.01
N SER A 1080 36.91 -67.03 16.11
CA SER A 1080 36.15 -67.56 17.32
C SER A 1080 35.88 -66.70 18.60
N SER A 1081 34.84 -66.89 19.46
CA SER A 1081 33.46 -67.48 19.37
C SER A 1081 32.62 -67.43 20.71
N ARG A 1082 31.27 -67.27 20.65
CA ARG A 1082 30.21 -67.76 21.63
C ARG A 1082 30.19 -67.24 23.11
N SER A 1083 29.15 -67.34 23.98
CA SER A 1083 27.67 -67.54 23.89
C SER A 1083 26.87 -67.38 25.23
N SER A 1084 25.65 -66.79 25.21
CA SER A 1084 24.37 -67.10 25.96
C SER A 1084 24.19 -67.21 27.52
N HIS A 1085 23.05 -66.68 28.02
CA HIS A 1085 22.28 -67.05 29.28
C HIS A 1085 22.93 -66.73 30.66
N SER A 1086 22.31 -66.69 31.87
CA SER A 1086 20.92 -66.58 32.46
C SER A 1086 21.01 -66.57 34.02
N SER A 1087 20.05 -66.23 34.93
CA SER A 1087 18.83 -65.36 34.97
C SER A 1087 18.22 -65.33 36.44
N ARG A 1088 17.08 -64.61 36.66
CA ARG A 1088 16.08 -64.72 37.79
C ARG A 1088 16.34 -64.17 39.23
N SER A 1089 15.60 -63.10 39.57
CA SER A 1089 14.66 -62.87 40.72
C SER A 1089 15.04 -62.88 42.23
N ASN A 1090 14.47 -61.86 42.93
CA ASN A 1090 13.73 -61.86 44.22
C ASN A 1090 14.29 -61.24 45.54
N SER A 1091 13.70 -60.07 45.90
CA SER A 1091 13.04 -59.73 47.18
C SER A 1091 13.80 -59.28 48.46
N ASN A 1092 13.14 -58.36 49.20
CA ASN A 1092 13.24 -58.03 50.64
C ASN A 1092 14.50 -57.25 51.13
N SER A 1093 14.41 -56.36 52.15
CA SER A 1093 13.26 -55.65 52.77
C SER A 1093 13.74 -54.52 53.72
N SER A 1094 12.79 -53.78 54.34
CA SER A 1094 12.94 -52.92 55.54
C SER A 1094 13.61 -51.52 55.40
N LYS A 1095 13.51 -50.58 56.37
CA LYS A 1095 12.31 -49.91 56.97
C LYS A 1095 12.74 -48.73 57.87
N LEU A 1096 11.87 -47.72 58.07
CA LEU A 1096 11.85 -46.73 59.19
C LEU A 1096 13.01 -45.68 59.24
N SER A 1097 12.91 -44.47 59.82
CA SER A 1097 11.75 -43.62 60.23
C SER A 1097 12.18 -42.21 60.72
N SER A 1098 11.19 -41.31 60.96
CA SER A 1098 11.22 -40.08 61.81
C SER A 1098 11.91 -38.80 61.24
N SER A 1099 11.46 -37.56 61.52
CA SER A 1099 10.25 -37.09 62.26
C SER A 1099 9.80 -35.63 61.90
N ARG A 1100 8.63 -35.27 62.46
CA ARG A 1100 7.87 -33.98 62.50
C ARG A 1100 8.72 -32.76 62.97
N SER A 1101 8.30 -31.47 62.87
CA SER A 1101 6.98 -30.88 63.18
C SER A 1101 6.65 -29.49 62.54
N PHE A 1102 5.46 -28.94 62.84
CA PHE A 1102 4.83 -27.75 62.22
C PHE A 1102 4.72 -26.51 63.16
N SER A 1103 4.87 -25.30 62.59
CA SER A 1103 4.28 -24.00 63.04
C SER A 1103 4.69 -22.86 62.06
N ASN A 1104 3.90 -21.94 61.48
CA ASN A 1104 2.46 -21.57 61.39
C ASN A 1104 2.06 -20.20 62.00
N SER A 1105 1.23 -19.42 61.28
CA SER A 1105 0.62 -18.10 61.59
C SER A 1105 1.55 -16.87 61.79
N SER A 1106 1.15 -15.60 61.57
CA SER A 1106 0.15 -14.99 60.66
C SER A 1106 0.18 -13.44 60.70
N ARG A 1107 -0.16 -12.76 59.58
CA ARG A 1107 -0.71 -11.36 59.48
C ARG A 1107 0.21 -10.20 59.94
N SER A 1108 0.07 -8.93 59.51
CA SER A 1108 -0.68 -8.31 58.37
C SER A 1108 -0.23 -6.86 58.09
N SER A 1109 -0.51 -6.37 56.86
CA SER A 1109 -0.85 -4.97 56.50
C SER A 1109 0.03 -3.78 56.90
N SER A 1110 0.54 -3.04 55.90
CA SER A 1110 0.22 -1.60 55.66
C SER A 1110 0.80 -1.10 54.31
N ALA A 1111 0.47 0.14 53.90
CA ALA A 1111 0.62 0.64 52.53
C ALA A 1111 1.59 1.84 52.37
N SER A 1112 1.78 2.28 51.11
CA SER A 1112 2.57 3.44 50.62
C SER A 1112 4.11 3.27 50.71
N SER A 1113 4.93 3.88 49.84
CA SER A 1113 4.70 5.05 48.97
C SER A 1113 5.43 4.99 47.61
N LEU A 1114 5.01 5.86 46.68
CA LEU A 1114 5.73 6.21 45.45
C LEU A 1114 6.48 7.54 45.68
N ALA A 1115 7.82 7.55 45.70
CA ALA A 1115 8.67 8.71 45.32
C ALA A 1115 10.17 8.49 45.64
N SER A 1116 10.94 7.89 44.72
CA SER A 1116 12.38 8.19 44.49
C SER A 1116 13.01 7.15 43.55
N LEU A 1117 13.34 7.55 42.30
CA LEU A 1117 14.43 6.98 41.46
C LEU A 1117 14.56 7.73 40.10
N PHE A 1118 14.38 9.06 40.13
CA PHE A 1118 14.63 9.96 38.99
C PHE A 1118 15.75 10.94 39.35
N SER A 1119 16.99 10.66 38.96
CA SER A 1119 18.15 11.59 38.94
C SER A 1119 19.38 10.90 38.31
N ALA A 1120 20.42 11.68 37.96
CA ALA A 1120 21.64 11.28 37.25
C ALA A 1120 21.38 10.75 35.82
N GLU A 1121 21.34 11.59 34.78
CA GLU A 1121 22.41 12.42 34.17
C GLU A 1121 23.36 11.68 33.21
N SER A 1122 23.71 12.38 32.14
CA SER A 1122 24.56 11.89 31.05
C SER A 1122 26.01 12.31 31.24
N SER A 1123 26.94 11.38 30.96
CA SER A 1123 28.35 11.72 30.77
C SER A 1123 28.93 10.95 29.58
N SER A 1124 30.00 11.48 29.00
CA SER A 1124 30.49 11.08 27.69
C SER A 1124 31.76 10.23 27.76
N SER A 1125 31.92 9.32 26.80
CA SER A 1125 33.19 8.60 26.56
C SER A 1125 33.41 8.50 25.05
N ARG A 1126 34.14 9.46 24.47
CA ARG A 1126 34.24 9.66 23.01
C ARG A 1126 35.57 9.21 22.40
N ASP A 1127 36.57 8.86 23.21
CA ASP A 1127 37.98 8.76 22.76
C ASP A 1127 38.49 7.33 22.50
N SER A 1128 37.77 6.29 22.92
CA SER A 1128 38.15 4.89 22.64
C SER A 1128 37.98 4.49 21.16
N ALA A 1129 37.06 5.14 20.44
CA ALA A 1129 36.76 4.83 19.04
C ALA A 1129 37.83 5.32 18.03
N ARG A 1130 38.74 6.20 18.43
CA ARG A 1130 39.61 6.94 17.48
C ARG A 1130 40.90 6.21 17.08
N ARG A 1131 41.28 5.14 17.80
CA ARG A 1131 42.48 4.34 17.47
C ARG A 1131 42.19 3.13 16.57
N SER A 1132 41.06 2.45 16.73
CA SER A 1132 40.70 1.26 15.93
C SER A 1132 40.42 1.57 14.45
N MET A 1133 39.95 2.78 14.13
CA MET A 1133 39.61 3.15 12.74
C MET A 1133 40.84 3.34 11.83
N VAL A 1134 42.02 3.61 12.40
CA VAL A 1134 43.26 3.90 11.66
C VAL A 1134 43.92 2.63 11.11
N GLU A 1135 43.80 1.49 11.79
CA GLU A 1135 44.29 0.19 11.26
C GLU A 1135 43.39 -0.36 10.15
N ILE A 1136 42.06 -0.22 10.30
CA ILE A 1136 41.10 -0.74 9.31
C ILE A 1136 41.25 -0.02 7.95
N GLN A 1137 41.55 1.29 7.93
CA GLN A 1137 41.79 2.03 6.68
C GLN A 1137 43.02 1.54 5.88
N LYS A 1138 44.03 0.97 6.54
CA LYS A 1138 45.21 0.39 5.85
C LYS A 1138 44.87 -0.95 5.18
N LEU A 1139 44.09 -1.80 5.85
CA LEU A 1139 43.65 -3.09 5.30
C LEU A 1139 42.76 -2.95 4.05
N PHE A 1140 41.95 -1.89 3.97
CA PHE A 1140 41.08 -1.64 2.80
C PHE A 1140 41.79 -1.07 1.56
N HIS A 1141 43.03 -0.58 1.67
CA HIS A 1141 43.79 -0.14 0.50
C HIS A 1141 44.53 -1.28 -0.22
N GLY A 1142 45.00 -2.30 0.50
CA GLY A 1142 45.77 -3.40 -0.09
C GLY A 1142 45.00 -4.25 -1.12
N ASN A 1143 43.70 -4.47 -0.90
CA ASN A 1143 42.89 -5.37 -1.75
C ASN A 1143 42.32 -4.72 -3.03
N LYS A 1144 42.53 -3.43 -3.29
CA LYS A 1144 41.98 -2.76 -4.49
C LYS A 1144 42.76 -3.05 -5.79
N GLN A 1145 44.01 -3.52 -5.72
CA GLN A 1145 44.84 -3.70 -6.91
C GLN A 1145 44.76 -5.11 -7.55
N PHE A 1146 44.29 -6.14 -6.83
CA PHE A 1146 44.36 -7.53 -7.31
C PHE A 1146 43.13 -8.02 -8.10
N LEU A 1147 42.01 -7.28 -8.10
CA LEU A 1147 40.78 -7.67 -8.81
C LEU A 1147 40.62 -7.02 -10.20
N HIS A 1148 41.52 -6.11 -10.59
CA HIS A 1148 41.30 -5.24 -11.76
C HIS A 1148 41.81 -5.79 -13.10
N LYS A 1149 42.24 -7.05 -13.16
CA LYS A 1149 43.01 -7.59 -14.32
C LYS A 1149 42.48 -8.87 -14.98
N ASN A 1150 41.34 -9.43 -14.54
CA ASN A 1150 40.71 -10.60 -15.16
C ASN A 1150 39.18 -10.54 -15.06
N ILE A 1151 38.54 -9.83 -15.99
CA ILE A 1151 37.29 -10.18 -16.70
C ILE A 1151 37.16 -9.18 -17.85
N ALA A 1152 37.53 -9.63 -19.04
CA ALA A 1152 37.28 -8.96 -20.31
C ALA A 1152 36.85 -10.02 -21.32
N ASN A 1153 36.04 -9.63 -22.30
CA ASN A 1153 35.61 -10.47 -23.43
C ASN A 1153 34.80 -11.74 -23.09
N LYS A 1154 33.50 -11.57 -22.78
CA LYS A 1154 32.39 -12.29 -23.48
C LYS A 1154 31.00 -11.79 -23.06
N PRO A 1155 30.07 -11.54 -24.02
CA PRO A 1155 28.70 -11.14 -23.70
C PRO A 1155 27.80 -12.34 -23.41
N ILE A 1156 26.92 -12.23 -22.40
CA ILE A 1156 25.77 -13.14 -22.21
C ILE A 1156 24.52 -12.31 -21.89
N LEU A 1157 23.82 -11.89 -22.94
CA LEU A 1157 22.47 -11.34 -22.83
C LEU A 1157 21.46 -12.48 -22.60
N LYS A 1158 20.83 -12.49 -21.43
CA LYS A 1158 19.59 -13.24 -21.18
C LYS A 1158 18.62 -12.43 -20.33
N LEU A 1159 17.55 -11.96 -20.97
CA LEU A 1159 16.38 -11.44 -20.26
C LEU A 1159 15.86 -12.52 -19.30
N THR A 1160 15.75 -12.19 -18.02
CA THR A 1160 15.12 -13.05 -17.02
C THR A 1160 13.88 -12.32 -16.52
N TYR A 1161 12.70 -12.89 -16.81
CA TYR A 1161 11.43 -12.37 -16.30
C TYR A 1161 11.37 -12.50 -14.77
N LEU A 1162 10.57 -11.64 -14.13
CA LEU A 1162 10.20 -11.75 -12.72
C LEU A 1162 9.42 -13.06 -12.46
N GLY A 1163 10.15 -14.12 -12.14
CA GLY A 1163 9.62 -15.40 -11.70
C GLY A 1163 9.99 -15.66 -10.23
N PHE A 1164 9.01 -16.12 -9.44
CA PHE A 1164 9.24 -16.52 -8.04
C PHE A 1164 10.38 -17.56 -7.93
N PRO A 1165 11.28 -17.43 -6.95
CA PRO A 1165 12.40 -18.36 -6.78
C PRO A 1165 11.91 -19.74 -6.31
N GLN A 1166 11.72 -20.68 -7.25
CA GLN A 1166 11.49 -22.09 -6.92
C GLN A 1166 12.74 -22.67 -6.22
N GLN A 1167 12.60 -22.99 -4.93
CA GLN A 1167 13.59 -23.83 -4.24
C GLN A 1167 13.61 -25.23 -4.86
N LYS A 1168 14.78 -25.66 -5.36
CA LYS A 1168 15.03 -27.06 -5.74
C LYS A 1168 15.06 -27.95 -4.50
N ALA A 1169 13.90 -28.49 -4.13
CA ALA A 1169 13.78 -29.58 -3.15
C ALA A 1169 13.64 -30.93 -3.88
N ASN A 1170 14.42 -31.93 -3.47
CA ASN A 1170 14.41 -33.26 -4.10
C ASN A 1170 13.07 -33.98 -3.88
N SER A 1171 12.37 -34.34 -4.95
CA SER A 1171 11.04 -34.99 -4.91
C SER A 1171 11.00 -36.40 -5.54
N HIS A 1172 12.13 -37.10 -5.63
CA HIS A 1172 12.21 -38.48 -6.13
C HIS A 1172 11.74 -39.56 -5.11
N ARG A 1173 10.56 -39.36 -4.52
CA ARG A 1173 9.70 -40.40 -3.90
C ARG A 1173 8.39 -39.77 -3.38
N PHE A 1174 7.33 -39.80 -4.20
CA PHE A 1174 5.92 -40.02 -3.80
C PHE A 1174 5.01 -39.94 -5.03
N ARG A 1175 4.81 -41.06 -5.74
CA ARG A 1175 3.90 -41.14 -6.90
C ARG A 1175 3.13 -42.48 -6.93
N LYS A 1176 2.23 -42.66 -5.97
CA LYS A 1176 1.17 -43.69 -5.94
C LYS A 1176 -0.04 -43.14 -5.16
N SER A 1177 -1.23 -43.67 -5.46
CA SER A 1177 -2.53 -43.21 -4.94
C SER A 1177 -2.96 -41.80 -5.35
N HIS A 1178 -3.40 -41.66 -6.60
CA HIS A 1178 -4.73 -41.13 -6.95
C HIS A 1178 -4.92 -41.24 -8.47
N LYS A 1179 -5.52 -42.36 -8.92
CA LYS A 1179 -6.28 -42.43 -10.18
C LYS A 1179 -7.75 -42.50 -9.80
N ASN A 1180 -8.59 -41.84 -10.60
CA ASN A 1180 -10.07 -41.92 -10.70
C ASN A 1180 -10.78 -40.56 -10.58
N GLN A 1181 -10.41 -39.64 -11.46
CA GLN A 1181 -11.33 -38.66 -12.07
C GLN A 1181 -10.68 -38.17 -13.36
N VAL A 1182 -11.38 -38.31 -14.48
CA VAL A 1182 -10.99 -37.78 -15.80
C VAL A 1182 -12.12 -36.87 -16.23
N PHE A 1183 -11.85 -35.58 -16.38
CA PHE A 1183 -12.79 -34.62 -16.92
C PHE A 1183 -12.62 -34.58 -18.45
N PRO A 1184 -13.62 -34.98 -19.25
CA PRO A 1184 -13.49 -35.06 -20.70
C PRO A 1184 -13.77 -33.70 -21.35
N PHE A 1185 -12.77 -32.82 -21.40
CA PHE A 1185 -12.82 -31.66 -22.30
C PHE A 1185 -12.77 -32.13 -23.75
N ARG A 1186 -13.82 -31.85 -24.53
CA ARG A 1186 -13.94 -32.27 -25.92
C ARG A 1186 -13.86 -31.06 -26.85
N ILE A 1187 -12.76 -30.95 -27.59
CA ILE A 1187 -12.66 -30.01 -28.72
C ILE A 1187 -13.29 -30.71 -29.92
N LEU A 1188 -14.35 -30.14 -30.46
CA LEU A 1188 -15.03 -30.62 -31.66
C LEU A 1188 -14.59 -29.79 -32.88
N LYS A 1189 -14.55 -30.46 -34.03
CA LYS A 1189 -14.48 -29.86 -35.36
C LYS A 1189 -15.57 -30.51 -36.21
N HIS A 1190 -16.28 -29.73 -37.01
CA HIS A 1190 -16.87 -30.27 -38.23
C HIS A 1190 -15.84 -30.20 -39.38
N LYS A 1191 -15.94 -31.15 -40.31
CA LYS A 1191 -15.57 -30.88 -41.71
C LYS A 1191 -16.82 -30.34 -42.41
N PRO A 1192 -16.68 -29.46 -43.41
CA PRO A 1192 -17.67 -29.39 -44.47
C PRO A 1192 -17.60 -30.69 -45.29
N ASP A 1193 -18.76 -31.27 -45.57
CA ASP A 1193 -18.92 -32.11 -46.75
C ASP A 1193 -19.09 -31.19 -47.98
N ILE A 1194 -18.86 -31.74 -49.18
CA ILE A 1194 -18.65 -31.01 -50.45
C ILE A 1194 -19.93 -30.34 -50.96
#